data_AF-A0A7S2P048-F1
#
_entry.id   AF-A0A7S2P048-F1
#
_cell.length_a   1.000
_cell.length_b   1.000
_cell.length_c   1.000
_cell.angle_alpha   90.00
_cell.angle_beta   90.00
_cell.angle_gamma   90.00
#
_symmetry.space_group_name_H-M   'P 1'
#
loop_
_entity.id
_entity.type
_entity.pdbx_description
1 polymer ?
#
loop_
_entity_poly.entity_id
_entity_poly.type
_entity_poly.pdbx_seq_one_letter_code
_entity_poly.pdbx_strand_id
1 'polypeptide(L)'
;DTICATGGTESLRPFIPFFTSLLDFIQQLTPSQVRKLFLILFAVGDDDDASGVGYDDVHIVIRKHLSQRAIRMKQIGIIGAVSFVVSRSAKCTRMIGCAASQPMRLPHNPEADEDGASLDELSPSSLYMPEIMNMLRLAHRSCEPRNAGAYFSCGNDAPSHGSALALLLDELSYAIRGGQIIADVKDWILTTFSPILEEGFMGEFSDPAAVEENNVDAIVDVSDRAIVFGKSANLRAVKGSMRFNIDKGEAAIYVKLLPLAASNAVAKQAMPQYLCSLLHLLSSCHDDRFGGEGILEIDAILGCPLLLPAQEILGIEFLDLLPAKQLTAVAALFAATCWCRELINSFVVSAAGSSEHSEEMRSKIIERLKHLILLEEELTFVSKKCHQFSPPNTPVHPPPKELAQIQMISLADAASENVCNQAGANKETNAASVKAPTSKEEKKMLKEAKRLAIKQQSARQKNKLKLMKVRRKYEEELAQRCYNSLRPLSMDTVLALGFPELGVMGGQHENGSQILSVGASQLKDIDIGGPVVCLLFRQLVKSLRNIFSIEHRSIKHCTTSSTIDTSALENCAAHYSYRLNTRCKKGDEAQHSINQFDVLQKYLNGNIFITVYEHLAAFAEIGAAEESPDQEMECGSPRNHYTCLRLLFDCVRAIMDACELTSSAKGREMYRTLMRQLAEGESGCTKTSAVDIPVLIKSTCDVFDLVEEILRGGGMGDDLSFVMEGISCLESILSCATRLEQITKNSTILDVPEINEGAKNMVCTLRKKLSNLCHILLQRRWSIGTKFSKKNVGKLLALYIDYSFVPFTFEKSNKINEMGHMNALIHLSRDVISELPHYPRCKGPVETFPTLTLQSFSCYFTAVLEGVAREVNVLFDSMAGVDCPKQVGPAFDVISVLVDIMGQCFDLTKDNPPLVKSTLLLSQLKSGTTFLRTFITRVIPFMQTEFDDGHEQRIINIIKSLQKSTRIMNNVIAHGRRVKDPTLIRESPKAKKQLE
;
A
#
# COMPACT_ATOMS: atom_id res chain seq x y z
N ASP A 1 12.88 -17.71 -24.16
CA ASP A 1 14.26 -17.17 -24.15
C ASP A 1 15.34 -18.25 -24.23
N THR A 2 15.16 -19.44 -23.63
CA THR A 2 16.12 -20.56 -23.72
C THR A 2 16.29 -21.15 -25.13
N ILE A 3 15.31 -20.98 -26.04
CA ILE A 3 15.36 -21.50 -27.41
C ILE A 3 16.19 -20.58 -28.34
N CYS A 4 16.30 -19.29 -28.02
CA CYS A 4 17.11 -18.35 -28.80
C CYS A 4 18.62 -18.52 -28.57
N ALA A 5 19.03 -19.25 -27.53
CA ALA A 5 20.43 -19.40 -27.16
C ALA A 5 21.19 -20.46 -27.97
N THR A 6 20.52 -21.28 -28.81
CA THR A 6 21.18 -22.39 -29.52
C THR A 6 20.83 -22.56 -31.00
N GLY A 7 19.94 -21.76 -31.62
CA GLY A 7 19.55 -22.01 -33.02
C GLY A 7 18.82 -20.91 -33.83
N GLY A 8 18.80 -19.64 -33.40
CA GLY A 8 18.21 -18.53 -34.19
C GLY A 8 16.70 -18.64 -34.48
N THR A 9 16.15 -17.66 -35.21
CA THR A 9 14.73 -17.62 -35.65
C THR A 9 14.37 -18.78 -36.60
N GLU A 10 15.36 -19.35 -37.29
CA GLU A 10 15.20 -20.50 -38.19
C GLU A 10 14.73 -21.77 -37.47
N SER A 11 15.21 -22.00 -36.25
CA SER A 11 14.80 -23.16 -35.43
C SER A 11 13.32 -23.15 -35.02
N LEU A 12 12.66 -21.97 -35.08
CA LEU A 12 11.25 -21.78 -34.71
C LEU A 12 10.30 -21.93 -35.90
N ARG A 13 10.80 -21.97 -37.15
CA ARG A 13 9.96 -22.05 -38.36
C ARG A 13 9.04 -23.27 -38.44
N PRO A 14 9.47 -24.49 -38.06
CA PRO A 14 8.59 -25.66 -38.07
C PRO A 14 7.35 -25.51 -37.18
N PHE A 15 7.39 -24.57 -36.23
CA PHE A 15 6.31 -24.30 -35.28
C PHE A 15 5.39 -23.14 -35.72
N ILE A 16 5.57 -22.55 -36.91
CA ILE A 16 4.67 -21.49 -37.43
C ILE A 16 3.19 -21.92 -37.36
N PRO A 17 2.77 -23.11 -37.82
CA PRO A 17 1.37 -23.54 -37.72
C PRO A 17 0.84 -23.59 -36.28
N PHE A 18 1.72 -23.91 -35.32
CA PHE A 18 1.37 -23.88 -33.90
C PHE A 18 1.18 -22.44 -33.41
N PHE A 19 2.09 -21.53 -33.74
CA PHE A 19 1.95 -20.11 -33.36
C PHE A 19 0.76 -19.43 -34.03
N THR A 20 0.44 -19.75 -35.29
CA THR A 20 -0.75 -19.23 -35.97
C THR A 20 -2.04 -19.78 -35.35
N SER A 21 -2.06 -21.04 -34.89
CA SER A 21 -3.21 -21.59 -34.14
C SER A 21 -3.48 -20.85 -32.80
N LEU A 22 -2.47 -20.21 -32.21
CA LEU A 22 -2.66 -19.38 -31.01
C LEU A 22 -3.45 -18.10 -31.30
N LEU A 23 -3.51 -17.64 -32.57
CA LEU A 23 -4.30 -16.47 -32.95
C LEU A 23 -5.80 -16.70 -32.75
N ASP A 24 -6.28 -17.95 -32.84
CA ASP A 24 -7.69 -18.29 -32.56
C ASP A 24 -8.06 -18.07 -31.08
N PHE A 25 -7.07 -18.19 -30.18
CA PHE A 25 -7.24 -18.03 -28.73
C PHE A 25 -6.74 -16.68 -28.21
N ILE A 26 -6.43 -15.72 -29.09
CA ILE A 26 -5.78 -14.45 -28.74
C ILE A 26 -6.58 -13.61 -27.72
N GLN A 27 -7.90 -13.79 -27.66
CA GLN A 27 -8.79 -13.11 -26.71
C GLN A 27 -8.61 -13.57 -25.25
N GLN A 28 -8.05 -14.76 -25.05
CA GLN A 28 -7.78 -15.34 -23.73
C GLN A 28 -6.41 -14.92 -23.18
N LEU A 29 -5.55 -14.37 -24.03
CA LEU A 29 -4.21 -13.92 -23.67
C LEU A 29 -4.23 -12.54 -23.00
N THR A 30 -3.27 -12.31 -22.11
CA THR A 30 -3.02 -10.98 -21.53
C THR A 30 -2.34 -10.08 -22.57
N PRO A 31 -2.46 -8.73 -22.48
CA PRO A 31 -1.79 -7.81 -23.41
C PRO A 31 -0.29 -8.08 -23.58
N SER A 32 0.41 -8.40 -22.49
CA SER A 32 1.84 -8.78 -22.53
C SER A 32 2.11 -10.06 -23.32
N GLN A 33 1.24 -11.06 -23.20
CA GLN A 33 1.35 -12.31 -23.97
C GLN A 33 1.02 -12.07 -25.45
N VAL A 34 -0.01 -11.26 -25.74
CA VAL A 34 -0.38 -10.85 -27.11
C VAL A 34 0.79 -10.16 -27.80
N ARG A 35 1.45 -9.21 -27.10
CA ARG A 35 2.63 -8.51 -27.63
C ARG A 35 3.76 -9.47 -28.00
N LYS A 36 4.12 -10.40 -27.10
CA LYS A 36 5.14 -11.43 -27.37
C LYS A 36 4.77 -12.32 -28.54
N LEU A 37 3.50 -12.76 -28.62
CA LEU A 37 3.02 -13.60 -29.72
C LEU A 37 3.18 -12.91 -31.07
N PHE A 38 2.74 -11.65 -31.20
CA PHE A 38 2.90 -10.89 -32.45
C PHE A 38 4.37 -10.69 -32.81
N LEU A 39 5.24 -10.35 -31.85
CA LEU A 39 6.67 -10.19 -32.12
C LEU A 39 7.33 -11.50 -32.59
N ILE A 40 6.95 -12.64 -32.00
CA ILE A 40 7.43 -13.96 -32.45
C ILE A 40 6.95 -14.26 -33.87
N LEU A 41 5.65 -14.05 -34.16
CA LEU A 41 5.07 -14.29 -35.48
C LEU A 41 5.75 -13.43 -36.56
N PHE A 42 6.00 -12.15 -36.28
CA PHE A 42 6.69 -11.27 -37.21
C PHE A 42 8.18 -11.60 -37.37
N ALA A 43 8.85 -12.10 -36.34
CA ALA A 43 10.27 -12.48 -36.41
C ALA A 43 10.49 -13.80 -37.17
N VAL A 44 9.54 -14.73 -37.11
CA VAL A 44 9.66 -16.08 -37.71
C VAL A 44 9.15 -16.12 -39.16
N GLY A 45 8.17 -15.28 -39.52
CA GLY A 45 7.54 -15.30 -40.85
C GLY A 45 8.32 -14.63 -41.99
N ASP A 46 9.46 -13.98 -41.72
CA ASP A 46 9.98 -12.83 -42.49
C ASP A 46 11.09 -13.12 -43.52
N ASP A 47 11.22 -14.35 -44.02
CA ASP A 47 12.20 -14.72 -45.07
C ASP A 47 11.54 -14.93 -46.45
N ASP A 48 12.25 -14.48 -47.50
CA ASP A 48 11.87 -14.26 -48.91
C ASP A 48 11.36 -15.48 -49.73
N ASP A 49 10.94 -16.58 -49.10
CA ASP A 49 10.39 -17.71 -49.85
C ASP A 49 8.94 -17.42 -50.27
N ALA A 50 8.70 -17.55 -51.58
CA ALA A 50 7.51 -17.19 -52.36
C ALA A 50 6.14 -17.79 -51.92
N SER A 51 6.01 -18.27 -50.70
CA SER A 51 4.75 -18.66 -50.06
C SER A 51 4.35 -17.62 -49.00
N GLY A 52 3.70 -16.52 -49.41
CA GLY A 52 3.18 -15.46 -48.53
C GLY A 52 2.10 -15.87 -47.51
N VAL A 53 2.08 -17.13 -47.09
CA VAL A 53 1.00 -17.79 -46.34
C VAL A 53 1.02 -17.44 -44.85
N GLY A 54 2.06 -16.79 -44.33
CA GLY A 54 2.16 -16.41 -42.90
C GLY A 54 1.74 -14.97 -42.56
N TYR A 55 2.02 -13.99 -43.44
CA TYR A 55 1.76 -12.57 -43.17
C TYR A 55 0.30 -12.19 -43.30
N ASP A 56 -0.36 -12.70 -44.33
CA ASP A 56 -1.71 -12.30 -44.66
C ASP A 56 -2.69 -12.63 -43.52
N ASP A 57 -2.53 -13.80 -42.88
CA ASP A 57 -3.35 -14.20 -41.73
C ASP A 57 -3.18 -13.26 -40.53
N VAL A 58 -1.94 -12.87 -40.21
CA VAL A 58 -1.65 -11.92 -39.13
C VAL A 58 -2.21 -10.54 -39.44
N HIS A 59 -2.06 -10.05 -40.68
CA HIS A 59 -2.63 -8.78 -41.14
C HIS A 59 -4.16 -8.79 -41.16
N ILE A 60 -4.79 -9.93 -41.49
CA ILE A 60 -6.25 -10.12 -41.42
C ILE A 60 -6.70 -10.03 -39.95
N VAL A 61 -6.00 -10.71 -39.03
CA VAL A 61 -6.32 -10.67 -37.59
C VAL A 61 -6.20 -9.25 -37.05
N ILE A 62 -5.15 -8.51 -37.41
CA ILE A 62 -4.97 -7.11 -37.00
C ILE A 62 -6.13 -6.23 -37.51
N ARG A 63 -6.43 -6.29 -38.82
CA ARG A 63 -7.52 -5.52 -39.43
C ARG A 63 -8.88 -5.84 -38.82
N LYS A 64 -9.16 -7.13 -38.58
CA LYS A 64 -10.39 -7.62 -37.95
C LYS A 64 -10.56 -7.06 -36.54
N HIS A 65 -9.49 -7.02 -35.75
CA HIS A 65 -9.52 -6.52 -34.38
C HIS A 65 -9.58 -4.99 -34.31
N LEU A 66 -8.84 -4.26 -35.17
CA LEU A 66 -8.93 -2.79 -35.27
C LEU A 66 -10.33 -2.31 -35.63
N SER A 67 -11.07 -3.10 -36.41
CA SER A 67 -12.45 -2.80 -36.82
C SER A 67 -13.50 -3.04 -35.72
N GLN A 68 -13.13 -3.67 -34.59
CA GLN A 68 -14.08 -3.98 -33.52
C GLN A 68 -14.49 -2.73 -32.73
N ARG A 69 -15.76 -2.66 -32.32
CA ARG A 69 -16.27 -1.59 -31.44
C ARG A 69 -15.83 -1.76 -29.98
N ALA A 70 -15.65 -3.01 -29.54
CA ALA A 70 -15.22 -3.29 -28.17
C ALA A 70 -13.74 -2.92 -27.98
N ILE A 71 -13.47 -2.02 -27.01
CA ILE A 71 -12.13 -1.49 -26.73
C ILE A 71 -11.11 -2.60 -26.47
N ARG A 72 -11.49 -3.66 -25.74
CA ARG A 72 -10.63 -4.82 -25.43
C ARG A 72 -10.21 -5.59 -26.69
N MET A 73 -11.10 -5.73 -27.66
CA MET A 73 -10.77 -6.40 -28.92
C MET A 73 -9.94 -5.48 -29.81
N LYS A 74 -10.25 -4.19 -29.83
CA LYS A 74 -9.46 -3.19 -30.56
C LYS A 74 -8.03 -3.11 -30.04
N GLN A 75 -7.82 -3.22 -28.73
CA GLN A 75 -6.50 -3.26 -28.09
C GLN A 75 -5.59 -4.36 -28.68
N ILE A 76 -6.12 -5.54 -28.99
CA ILE A 76 -5.36 -6.63 -29.63
C ILE A 76 -4.85 -6.19 -31.01
N GLY A 77 -5.70 -5.52 -31.79
CA GLY A 77 -5.33 -4.98 -33.10
C GLY A 77 -4.30 -3.85 -33.01
N ILE A 78 -4.43 -2.99 -32.01
CA ILE A 78 -3.46 -1.92 -31.71
C ILE A 78 -2.08 -2.52 -31.40
N ILE A 79 -2.01 -3.48 -30.47
CA ILE A 79 -0.76 -4.15 -30.10
C ILE A 79 -0.13 -4.82 -31.34
N GLY A 80 -0.93 -5.52 -32.15
CA GLY A 80 -0.44 -6.16 -33.37
C GLY A 80 0.10 -5.16 -34.40
N ALA A 81 -0.59 -4.04 -34.62
CA ALA A 81 -0.14 -2.98 -35.52
C ALA A 81 1.17 -2.33 -35.05
N VAL A 82 1.31 -2.05 -33.76
CA VAL A 82 2.55 -1.48 -33.19
C VAL A 82 3.69 -2.51 -33.22
N SER A 83 3.42 -3.78 -32.91
CA SER A 83 4.43 -4.85 -33.03
C SER A 83 4.93 -5.04 -34.46
N PHE A 84 4.07 -4.83 -35.47
CA PHE A 84 4.48 -4.83 -36.88
C PHE A 84 5.47 -3.69 -37.17
N VAL A 85 5.13 -2.48 -36.72
CA VAL A 85 5.98 -1.28 -36.87
C VAL A 85 7.35 -1.48 -36.22
N VAL A 86 7.38 -2.04 -35.01
CA VAL A 86 8.63 -2.40 -34.30
C VAL A 86 9.45 -3.41 -35.09
N SER A 87 8.83 -4.49 -35.59
CA SER A 87 9.55 -5.53 -36.35
C SER A 87 10.21 -4.98 -37.61
N ARG A 88 9.46 -4.18 -38.38
CA ARG A 88 9.93 -3.57 -39.63
C ARG A 88 10.99 -2.49 -39.39
N SER A 89 10.83 -1.69 -38.33
CA SER A 89 11.84 -0.72 -37.90
C SER A 89 13.15 -1.41 -37.49
N ALA A 90 13.08 -2.48 -36.69
CA ALA A 90 14.25 -3.26 -36.28
C ALA A 90 14.98 -3.94 -37.47
N LYS A 91 14.25 -4.31 -38.53
CA LYS A 91 14.85 -4.82 -39.77
C LYS A 91 15.59 -3.71 -40.53
N CYS A 92 14.95 -2.56 -40.70
CA CYS A 92 15.55 -1.38 -41.33
C CYS A 92 16.90 -1.03 -40.67
N THR A 93 16.94 -0.94 -39.34
CA THR A 93 18.16 -0.67 -38.57
C THR A 93 19.24 -1.73 -38.78
N ARG A 94 18.88 -3.02 -38.85
CA ARG A 94 19.83 -4.12 -39.11
C ARG A 94 20.47 -4.03 -40.50
N MET A 95 19.69 -3.70 -41.53
CA MET A 95 20.23 -3.56 -42.89
C MET A 95 21.16 -2.34 -43.01
N ILE A 96 20.79 -1.22 -42.40
CA ILE A 96 21.63 -0.01 -42.36
C ILE A 96 22.96 -0.31 -41.63
N GLY A 97 22.91 -1.04 -40.51
CA GLY A 97 24.10 -1.47 -39.78
C GLY A 97 25.01 -2.44 -40.56
N CYS A 98 24.43 -3.36 -41.33
CA CYS A 98 25.20 -4.26 -42.22
C CYS A 98 25.87 -3.49 -43.37
N ALA A 99 25.20 -2.52 -43.98
CA ALA A 99 25.75 -1.68 -45.05
C ALA A 99 26.94 -0.80 -44.60
N ALA A 100 26.94 -0.35 -43.34
CA ALA A 100 28.06 0.41 -42.77
C ALA A 100 29.33 -0.43 -42.51
N SER A 101 29.19 -1.77 -42.46
CA SER A 101 30.29 -2.70 -42.14
C SER A 101 30.98 -3.35 -43.35
N GLN A 102 30.47 -3.12 -44.57
CA GLN A 102 31.11 -3.55 -45.82
C GLN A 102 30.93 -2.49 -46.91
N PRO A 103 32.00 -1.83 -47.42
CA PRO A 103 31.87 -1.05 -48.64
C PRO A 103 31.53 -2.02 -49.79
N MET A 104 30.34 -1.87 -50.37
CA MET A 104 29.92 -2.62 -51.56
C MET A 104 30.98 -2.48 -52.66
N ARG A 105 31.61 -3.60 -53.06
CA ARG A 105 32.24 -3.70 -54.38
C ARG A 105 31.12 -3.78 -55.41
N LEU A 106 30.91 -2.69 -56.14
CA LEU A 106 30.05 -2.65 -57.33
C LEU A 106 30.53 -3.71 -58.34
N PRO A 107 29.63 -4.55 -58.89
CA PRO A 107 29.92 -5.26 -60.12
C PRO A 107 29.88 -4.24 -61.26
N HIS A 108 31.03 -4.02 -61.91
CA HIS A 108 31.13 -3.24 -63.12
C HIS A 108 30.42 -4.00 -64.25
N ASN A 109 29.26 -3.50 -64.69
CA ASN A 109 28.62 -3.94 -65.92
C ASN A 109 28.55 -2.72 -66.86
N PRO A 110 29.32 -2.68 -67.95
CA PRO A 110 29.26 -1.60 -68.93
C PRO A 110 28.23 -1.99 -69.99
N GLU A 111 26.99 -1.50 -69.86
CA GLU A 111 26.01 -1.32 -70.95
C GLU A 111 24.61 -1.06 -70.34
N ALA A 112 24.28 0.23 -70.16
CA ALA A 112 22.95 0.83 -70.30
C ALA A 112 22.99 2.24 -69.71
N ASP A 113 23.16 3.22 -70.60
CA ASP A 113 22.97 4.64 -70.31
C ASP A 113 21.47 4.99 -70.23
N GLU A 114 21.20 6.08 -69.50
CA GLU A 114 20.02 6.95 -69.56
C GLU A 114 18.69 6.47 -68.95
N ASP A 115 18.57 6.59 -67.63
CA ASP A 115 17.45 7.30 -67.00
C ASP A 115 17.87 7.79 -65.60
N GLY A 116 17.78 9.10 -65.38
CA GLY A 116 18.21 9.75 -64.15
C GLY A 116 17.28 9.49 -62.98
N ALA A 117 17.53 8.42 -62.22
CA ALA A 117 17.03 8.26 -60.86
C ALA A 117 18.10 8.76 -59.88
N SER A 118 17.75 9.73 -59.03
CA SER A 118 18.63 10.31 -58.02
C SER A 118 19.17 9.23 -57.07
N LEU A 119 20.46 9.31 -56.74
CA LEU A 119 21.18 8.45 -55.79
C LEU A 119 20.60 8.40 -54.35
N ASP A 120 19.52 9.14 -54.07
CA ASP A 120 18.76 9.10 -52.81
C ASP A 120 17.67 7.99 -52.75
N GLU A 121 17.32 7.33 -53.87
CA GLU A 121 16.20 6.36 -53.88
C GLU A 121 16.51 4.96 -53.30
N LEU A 122 17.77 4.66 -52.98
CA LEU A 122 18.23 3.34 -52.51
C LEU A 122 18.58 3.26 -51.01
N SER A 123 17.99 4.12 -50.16
CA SER A 123 18.12 3.97 -48.71
C SER A 123 17.27 2.78 -48.20
N PRO A 124 17.79 1.87 -47.35
CA PRO A 124 17.00 0.78 -46.77
C PRO A 124 15.73 1.24 -46.03
N SER A 125 15.68 2.50 -45.59
CA SER A 125 14.49 3.14 -45.03
C SER A 125 13.37 3.31 -46.06
N SER A 126 13.66 3.64 -47.32
CA SER A 126 12.62 3.91 -48.34
C SER A 126 11.78 2.68 -48.68
N LEU A 127 12.33 1.47 -48.55
CA LEU A 127 11.64 0.21 -48.87
C LEU A 127 10.55 -0.16 -47.84
N TYR A 128 10.81 0.04 -46.55
CA TYR A 128 9.91 -0.39 -45.47
C TYR A 128 8.99 0.73 -44.96
N MET A 129 9.34 1.99 -45.20
CA MET A 129 8.52 3.14 -44.76
C MET A 129 7.08 3.12 -45.27
N PRO A 130 6.78 2.85 -46.55
CA PRO A 130 5.40 2.82 -47.03
C PRO A 130 4.53 1.81 -46.27
N GLU A 131 5.07 0.64 -45.94
CA GLU A 131 4.37 -0.40 -45.19
C GLU A 131 4.12 0.01 -43.74
N ILE A 132 5.16 0.53 -43.06
CA ILE A 132 5.08 1.03 -41.68
C ILE A 132 4.02 2.13 -41.60
N MET A 133 4.09 3.10 -42.50
CA MET A 133 3.20 4.25 -42.52
C MET A 133 1.75 3.88 -42.85
N ASN A 134 1.53 2.91 -43.74
CA ASN A 134 0.19 2.40 -44.02
C ASN A 134 -0.43 1.72 -42.78
N MET A 135 0.35 0.92 -42.04
CA MET A 135 -0.13 0.28 -40.81
C MET A 135 -0.42 1.31 -39.70
N LEU A 136 0.47 2.30 -39.51
CA LEU A 136 0.29 3.37 -38.52
C LEU A 136 -0.94 4.21 -38.83
N ARG A 137 -1.12 4.67 -40.07
CA ARG A 137 -2.29 5.45 -40.49
C ARG A 137 -3.58 4.64 -40.34
N LEU A 138 -3.56 3.34 -40.65
CA LEU A 138 -4.70 2.45 -40.45
C LEU A 138 -5.06 2.34 -38.96
N ALA A 139 -4.07 2.13 -38.09
CA ALA A 139 -4.28 2.05 -36.65
C ALA A 139 -4.83 3.38 -36.10
N HIS A 140 -4.23 4.52 -36.50
CA HIS A 140 -4.66 5.86 -36.08
C HIS A 140 -6.13 6.14 -36.48
N ARG A 141 -6.48 6.00 -37.76
CA ARG A 141 -7.86 6.18 -38.26
C ARG A 141 -8.89 5.26 -37.59
N SER A 142 -8.45 4.07 -37.15
CA SER A 142 -9.32 3.11 -36.45
C SER A 142 -9.54 3.49 -34.98
N CYS A 143 -8.67 4.34 -34.42
CA CYS A 143 -8.67 4.75 -33.02
C CYS A 143 -9.22 6.16 -32.79
N GLU A 144 -9.35 6.98 -33.83
CA GLU A 144 -9.94 8.32 -33.75
C GLU A 144 -11.36 8.30 -33.14
N PRO A 145 -11.68 9.25 -32.25
CA PRO A 145 -13.00 9.36 -31.64
C PRO A 145 -14.02 9.73 -32.72
N ARG A 146 -14.81 8.74 -33.18
CA ARG A 146 -15.97 8.99 -34.05
C ARG A 146 -17.07 9.71 -33.25
N ASN A 147 -17.91 10.49 -33.93
CA ASN A 147 -19.12 11.16 -33.39
C ASN A 147 -20.16 10.16 -32.83
N ALA A 148 -19.82 9.43 -31.78
CA ALA A 148 -20.72 8.59 -30.99
C ALA A 148 -21.10 9.35 -29.71
N GLY A 149 -22.36 9.27 -29.30
CA GLY A 149 -23.03 10.17 -28.35
C GLY A 149 -22.32 10.41 -27.01
N ALA A 150 -22.71 11.52 -26.37
CA ALA A 150 -22.14 12.10 -25.16
C ALA A 150 -21.57 11.08 -24.15
N TYR A 151 -20.26 11.17 -23.90
CA TYR A 151 -19.50 10.27 -23.01
C TYR A 151 -19.86 10.42 -21.53
N PHE A 152 -20.57 11.49 -21.18
CA PHE A 152 -21.09 11.78 -19.84
C PHE A 152 -22.62 11.76 -19.88
N SER A 153 -23.21 10.60 -20.18
CA SER A 153 -24.66 10.42 -20.23
C SER A 153 -25.18 9.63 -19.04
N CYS A 154 -26.27 10.12 -18.44
CA CYS A 154 -27.15 9.33 -17.60
C CYS A 154 -28.00 8.42 -18.52
N GLY A 155 -27.59 7.17 -18.75
CA GLY A 155 -28.37 6.22 -19.53
C GLY A 155 -27.81 4.80 -19.51
N ASN A 156 -28.70 3.80 -19.58
CA ASN A 156 -28.39 2.37 -19.46
C ASN A 156 -27.71 1.74 -20.69
N ASP A 157 -27.54 2.46 -21.79
CA ASP A 157 -26.88 1.98 -23.00
C ASP A 157 -25.50 2.66 -23.14
N ALA A 158 -24.52 2.18 -22.39
CA ALA A 158 -23.19 2.80 -22.28
C ALA A 158 -22.31 2.48 -23.51
N PRO A 159 -21.89 3.47 -24.33
CA PRO A 159 -20.80 3.29 -25.28
C PRO A 159 -19.49 3.03 -24.51
N SER A 160 -18.71 2.05 -24.99
CA SER A 160 -17.48 1.53 -24.38
C SER A 160 -16.61 2.63 -23.74
N HIS A 161 -16.48 2.56 -22.42
CA HIS A 161 -15.81 3.52 -21.53
C HIS A 161 -14.28 3.63 -21.72
N GLY A 162 -13.72 3.88 -22.91
CA GLY A 162 -12.27 4.03 -23.06
C GLY A 162 -11.82 4.62 -24.40
N SER A 163 -10.78 5.44 -24.37
CA SER A 163 -10.15 6.00 -25.57
C SER A 163 -9.24 4.97 -26.25
N ALA A 164 -9.64 4.52 -27.44
CA ALA A 164 -8.78 3.67 -28.30
C ALA A 164 -7.50 4.41 -28.72
N LEU A 165 -7.59 5.72 -28.91
CA LEU A 165 -6.45 6.56 -29.22
C LEU A 165 -5.44 6.58 -28.07
N ALA A 166 -5.90 6.69 -26.81
CA ALA A 166 -5.00 6.61 -25.65
C ALA A 166 -4.18 5.30 -25.64
N LEU A 167 -4.84 4.17 -25.91
CA LEU A 167 -4.15 2.87 -26.00
C LEU A 167 -3.10 2.83 -27.11
N LEU A 168 -3.40 3.40 -28.28
CA LEU A 168 -2.45 3.47 -29.39
C LEU A 168 -1.23 4.33 -29.02
N LEU A 169 -1.45 5.50 -28.43
CA LEU A 169 -0.38 6.42 -28.02
C LEU A 169 0.53 5.78 -26.96
N ASP A 170 -0.06 5.12 -25.96
CA ASP A 170 0.73 4.41 -24.93
C ASP A 170 1.52 3.22 -25.52
N GLU A 171 0.94 2.44 -26.43
CA GLU A 171 1.67 1.35 -27.10
C GLU A 171 2.83 1.86 -27.96
N LEU A 172 2.64 2.97 -28.70
CA LEU A 172 3.70 3.61 -29.46
C LEU A 172 4.82 4.12 -28.54
N SER A 173 4.47 4.71 -27.39
CA SER A 173 5.45 5.12 -26.39
C SER A 173 6.27 3.92 -25.88
N TYR A 174 5.63 2.78 -25.56
CA TYR A 174 6.36 1.56 -25.18
C TYR A 174 7.28 1.05 -26.28
N ALA A 175 6.86 1.15 -27.55
CA ALA A 175 7.67 0.76 -28.69
C ALA A 175 8.92 1.64 -28.86
N ILE A 176 8.78 2.96 -28.69
CA ILE A 176 9.91 3.91 -28.72
C ILE A 176 10.89 3.62 -27.57
N ARG A 177 10.37 3.46 -26.35
CA ARG A 177 11.18 3.09 -25.17
C ARG A 177 11.85 1.72 -25.31
N GLY A 178 11.34 0.85 -26.18
CA GLY A 178 11.97 -0.41 -26.57
C GLY A 178 13.23 -0.24 -27.41
N GLY A 179 13.49 0.96 -27.96
CA GLY A 179 14.72 1.33 -28.66
C GLY A 179 14.85 0.75 -30.08
N GLN A 180 13.75 0.29 -30.68
CA GLN A 180 13.74 -0.37 -31.99
C GLN A 180 13.04 0.44 -33.09
N ILE A 181 12.52 1.63 -32.77
CA ILE A 181 11.84 2.53 -33.71
C ILE A 181 12.88 3.44 -34.39
N ILE A 182 12.82 3.50 -35.72
CA ILE A 182 13.68 4.35 -36.57
C ILE A 182 13.31 5.84 -36.47
N ALA A 183 14.26 6.72 -36.77
CA ALA A 183 14.13 8.17 -36.62
C ALA A 183 12.95 8.75 -37.40
N ASP A 184 12.81 8.43 -38.70
CA ASP A 184 11.76 9.03 -39.54
C ASP A 184 10.32 8.70 -39.04
N VAL A 185 10.14 7.56 -38.35
CA VAL A 185 8.86 7.23 -37.71
C VAL A 185 8.61 8.13 -36.49
N LYS A 186 9.65 8.47 -35.72
CA LYS A 186 9.54 9.44 -34.63
C LYS A 186 9.26 10.84 -35.15
N ASP A 187 9.92 11.26 -36.21
CA ASP A 187 9.69 12.58 -36.83
C ASP A 187 8.25 12.70 -37.34
N TRP A 188 7.72 11.63 -37.94
CA TRP A 188 6.32 11.58 -38.32
C TRP A 188 5.39 11.68 -37.10
N ILE A 189 5.72 10.98 -35.99
CA ILE A 189 4.96 11.05 -34.75
C ILE A 189 4.95 12.50 -34.23
N LEU A 190 6.10 13.16 -34.12
CA LEU A 190 6.21 14.54 -33.67
C LEU A 190 5.40 15.48 -34.57
N THR A 191 5.59 15.39 -35.88
CA THR A 191 4.86 16.21 -36.87
C THR A 191 3.34 16.01 -36.81
N THR A 192 2.87 14.81 -36.48
CA THR A 192 1.44 14.48 -36.45
C THR A 192 0.78 14.86 -35.12
N PHE A 193 1.48 14.66 -34.01
CA PHE A 193 0.88 14.69 -32.67
C PHE A 193 1.20 15.97 -31.88
N SER A 194 2.30 16.67 -32.16
CA SER A 194 2.60 17.95 -31.50
C SER A 194 1.52 19.02 -31.77
N PRO A 195 1.04 19.22 -33.02
CA PRO A 195 -0.03 20.20 -33.28
C PRO A 195 -1.34 19.88 -32.55
N ILE A 196 -1.63 18.59 -32.33
CA ILE A 196 -2.82 18.15 -31.59
C ILE A 196 -2.72 18.58 -30.12
N LEU A 197 -1.52 18.57 -29.53
CA LEU A 197 -1.29 19.05 -28.18
C LEU A 197 -1.48 20.57 -28.10
N GLU A 198 -0.79 21.30 -28.98
CA GLU A 198 -0.76 22.77 -29.03
C GLU A 198 -2.16 23.36 -29.28
N GLU A 199 -2.78 23.03 -30.41
CA GLU A 199 -4.07 23.61 -30.81
C GLU A 199 -5.24 23.06 -29.97
N GLY A 200 -5.13 21.81 -29.52
CA GLY A 200 -6.22 21.07 -28.90
C GLY A 200 -6.34 21.28 -27.39
N PHE A 201 -5.23 21.47 -26.70
CA PHE A 201 -5.17 21.46 -25.24
C PHE A 201 -4.53 22.71 -24.63
N MET A 202 -3.68 23.42 -25.37
CA MET A 202 -3.00 24.61 -24.86
C MET A 202 -3.81 25.87 -25.18
N GLY A 203 -3.69 26.88 -24.32
CA GLY A 203 -4.14 28.24 -24.56
C GLY A 203 -3.02 29.22 -24.29
N GLU A 204 -3.16 30.43 -24.83
CA GLU A 204 -2.11 31.46 -24.80
C GLU A 204 -2.53 32.68 -23.98
N PHE A 205 -1.53 33.34 -23.39
CA PHE A 205 -1.66 34.66 -22.81
C PHE A 205 -1.13 35.73 -23.77
N SER A 206 -1.84 36.85 -23.89
CA SER A 206 -1.40 37.99 -24.70
C SER A 206 -0.25 38.77 -24.06
N ASP A 207 -0.16 38.74 -22.72
CA ASP A 207 0.92 39.33 -21.92
C ASP A 207 1.20 38.42 -20.70
N PRO A 208 2.33 37.70 -20.65
CA PRO A 208 2.69 36.82 -19.53
C PRO A 208 2.81 37.56 -18.19
N ALA A 209 3.26 38.82 -18.20
CA ALA A 209 3.46 39.61 -16.98
C ALA A 209 2.13 39.95 -16.27
N ALA A 210 1.03 39.98 -17.02
CA ALA A 210 -0.31 40.25 -16.50
C ALA A 210 -0.91 39.06 -15.70
N VAL A 211 -0.27 37.88 -15.72
CA VAL A 211 -0.71 36.68 -15.01
C VAL A 211 -0.53 36.81 -13.49
N GLU A 212 0.50 37.54 -13.01
CA GLU A 212 0.74 37.75 -11.57
C GLU A 212 -0.28 38.69 -10.91
N GLU A 213 -0.87 39.62 -11.68
CA GLU A 213 -1.86 40.58 -11.16
C GLU A 213 -3.31 40.03 -11.14
N ASN A 214 -3.51 38.73 -11.39
CA ASN A 214 -4.82 38.13 -11.65
C ASN A 214 -5.58 38.85 -12.78
N ASN A 215 -4.88 39.44 -13.75
CA ASN A 215 -5.50 40.15 -14.84
C ASN A 215 -6.02 39.17 -15.91
N VAL A 216 -7.26 38.71 -15.70
CA VAL A 216 -8.00 37.75 -16.54
C VAL A 216 -8.15 38.21 -18.00
N ASP A 217 -7.93 39.51 -18.28
CA ASP A 217 -7.99 40.05 -19.64
C ASP A 217 -6.82 39.63 -20.54
N ALA A 218 -5.75 39.08 -19.96
CA ALA A 218 -4.61 38.53 -20.70
C ALA A 218 -4.92 37.20 -21.42
N ILE A 219 -6.06 36.56 -21.16
CA ILE A 219 -6.46 35.31 -21.81
C ILE A 219 -6.95 35.59 -23.24
N VAL A 220 -6.26 35.05 -24.24
CA VAL A 220 -6.59 35.27 -25.67
C VAL A 220 -7.94 34.64 -26.06
N ASP A 221 -8.22 33.42 -25.58
CA ASP A 221 -9.46 32.70 -25.91
C ASP A 221 -10.67 33.29 -25.17
N VAL A 222 -11.63 33.82 -25.94
CA VAL A 222 -12.84 34.47 -25.42
C VAL A 222 -13.71 33.52 -24.60
N SER A 223 -13.75 32.24 -24.96
CA SER A 223 -14.56 31.23 -24.27
C SER A 223 -13.95 30.89 -22.91
N ASP A 224 -12.63 30.74 -22.86
CA ASP A 224 -11.90 30.44 -21.64
C ASP A 224 -11.96 31.63 -20.67
N ARG A 225 -11.79 32.84 -21.20
CA ARG A 225 -11.99 34.09 -20.45
C ARG A 225 -13.40 34.17 -19.84
N ALA A 226 -14.45 33.82 -20.59
CA ALA A 226 -15.82 33.80 -20.07
C ALA A 226 -16.04 32.78 -18.95
N ILE A 227 -15.34 31.64 -18.98
CA ILE A 227 -15.36 30.62 -17.92
C ILE A 227 -14.70 31.15 -16.64
N VAL A 228 -13.56 31.84 -16.75
CA VAL A 228 -12.87 32.43 -15.60
C VAL A 228 -13.70 33.55 -14.96
N PHE A 229 -14.34 34.42 -15.76
CA PHE A 229 -15.27 35.43 -15.25
C PHE A 229 -16.59 34.87 -14.70
N GLY A 230 -16.85 33.56 -14.84
CA GLY A 230 -18.12 32.95 -14.44
C GLY A 230 -19.32 33.41 -15.27
N LYS A 231 -19.09 33.98 -16.46
CA LYS A 231 -20.11 34.51 -17.38
C LYS A 231 -20.36 33.60 -18.58
N SER A 232 -19.86 32.36 -18.55
CA SER A 232 -20.03 31.40 -19.64
C SER A 232 -21.51 31.11 -19.90
N ALA A 233 -21.91 31.14 -21.18
CA ALA A 233 -23.25 30.74 -21.62
C ALA A 233 -23.49 29.22 -21.52
N ASN A 234 -22.46 28.43 -21.23
CA ASN A 234 -22.55 26.98 -21.13
C ASN A 234 -23.07 26.55 -19.75
N LEU A 235 -24.24 25.90 -19.72
CA LEU A 235 -24.90 25.41 -18.50
C LEU A 235 -24.07 24.36 -17.73
N ARG A 236 -23.12 23.68 -18.39
CA ARG A 236 -22.21 22.72 -17.76
C ARG A 236 -20.96 23.37 -17.18
N ALA A 237 -20.63 24.60 -17.62
CA ALA A 237 -19.46 25.29 -17.13
C ALA A 237 -19.64 25.73 -15.67
N VAL A 238 -18.57 25.57 -14.91
CA VAL A 238 -18.40 26.13 -13.57
C VAL A 238 -17.43 27.30 -13.64
N LYS A 239 -17.48 28.20 -12.65
CA LYS A 239 -16.48 29.28 -12.55
C LYS A 239 -15.09 28.67 -12.49
N GLY A 240 -14.21 29.07 -13.40
CA GLY A 240 -12.83 28.62 -13.44
C GLY A 240 -11.85 29.60 -12.80
N SER A 241 -10.66 29.12 -12.48
CA SER A 241 -9.50 29.97 -12.18
C SER A 241 -8.22 29.35 -12.76
N MET A 242 -7.21 30.18 -13.01
CA MET A 242 -5.87 29.71 -13.33
C MET A 242 -5.21 29.22 -12.04
N ARG A 243 -4.88 27.94 -11.97
CA ARG A 243 -4.34 27.30 -10.76
C ARG A 243 -2.97 26.69 -11.03
N PHE A 244 -2.16 26.61 -9.98
CA PHE A 244 -0.88 25.87 -10.00
C PHE A 244 0.13 26.40 -11.03
N ASN A 245 0.22 27.73 -11.17
CA ASN A 245 1.25 28.38 -11.99
C ASN A 245 2.60 28.33 -11.27
N ILE A 246 3.59 27.68 -11.87
CA ILE A 246 4.97 27.60 -11.31
C ILE A 246 5.85 28.67 -11.94
N ASP A 247 5.69 28.94 -13.24
CA ASP A 247 6.47 29.94 -13.97
C ASP A 247 6.01 31.39 -13.69
N LYS A 248 4.93 31.55 -12.92
CA LYS A 248 4.37 32.85 -12.49
C LYS A 248 4.22 33.81 -13.68
N GLY A 249 4.83 34.99 -13.65
CA GLY A 249 4.76 36.00 -14.72
C GLY A 249 5.48 35.63 -16.03
N GLU A 250 6.18 34.49 -16.09
CA GLU A 250 6.86 34.00 -17.30
C GLU A 250 6.01 32.99 -18.08
N ALA A 251 4.83 32.62 -17.57
CA ALA A 251 3.94 31.65 -18.20
C ALA A 251 3.32 32.21 -19.50
N ALA A 252 3.76 31.72 -20.65
CA ALA A 252 3.18 32.06 -21.96
C ALA A 252 1.93 31.23 -22.32
N ILE A 253 1.85 30.00 -21.82
CA ILE A 253 0.81 29.02 -22.16
C ILE A 253 0.08 28.50 -20.92
N TYR A 254 -1.11 27.91 -21.10
CA TYR A 254 -1.88 27.22 -20.05
C TYR A 254 -2.65 26.00 -20.59
N VAL A 255 -3.03 25.06 -19.73
CA VAL A 255 -3.76 23.84 -20.14
C VAL A 255 -5.27 23.95 -19.94
N LYS A 256 -6.06 23.69 -21.00
CA LYS A 256 -7.53 23.84 -21.07
C LYS A 256 -8.33 22.64 -20.52
N LEU A 257 -8.12 22.23 -19.27
CA LEU A 257 -8.83 21.05 -18.73
C LEU A 257 -10.32 21.29 -18.44
N LEU A 258 -10.66 22.39 -17.78
CA LEU A 258 -12.07 22.74 -17.49
C LEU A 258 -12.90 23.03 -18.76
N PRO A 259 -12.43 23.83 -19.74
CA PRO A 259 -13.18 24.08 -20.97
C PRO A 259 -13.48 22.81 -21.76
N LEU A 260 -12.52 21.88 -21.85
CA LEU A 260 -12.71 20.60 -22.53
C LEU A 260 -13.75 19.71 -21.80
N ALA A 261 -13.70 19.67 -20.47
CA ALA A 261 -14.68 18.92 -19.66
C ALA A 261 -16.08 19.56 -19.65
N ALA A 262 -16.17 20.88 -19.84
CA ALA A 262 -17.44 21.61 -19.91
C ALA A 262 -18.05 21.57 -21.32
N SER A 263 -17.26 21.37 -22.36
CA SER A 263 -17.67 21.45 -23.77
C SER A 263 -18.93 20.63 -24.07
N ASN A 264 -19.81 21.13 -24.92
CA ASN A 264 -20.98 20.37 -25.41
C ASN A 264 -20.62 19.42 -26.57
N ALA A 265 -19.46 19.61 -27.19
CA ALA A 265 -18.99 18.76 -28.28
C ALA A 265 -18.42 17.45 -27.72
N VAL A 266 -19.00 16.32 -28.14
CA VAL A 266 -18.65 15.00 -27.61
C VAL A 266 -17.19 14.63 -27.89
N ALA A 267 -16.65 15.02 -29.04
CA ALA A 267 -15.23 14.84 -29.37
C ALA A 267 -14.31 15.58 -28.37
N LYS A 268 -14.63 16.86 -28.05
CA LYS A 268 -13.85 17.66 -27.08
C LYS A 268 -13.93 17.11 -25.66
N GLN A 269 -15.08 16.57 -25.24
CA GLN A 269 -15.24 15.90 -23.95
C GLN A 269 -14.36 14.64 -23.79
N ALA A 270 -14.04 13.97 -24.90
CA ALA A 270 -13.20 12.78 -24.90
C ALA A 270 -11.70 13.10 -24.90
N MET A 271 -11.30 14.31 -25.27
CA MET A 271 -9.90 14.73 -25.39
C MET A 271 -9.06 14.53 -24.12
N PRO A 272 -9.54 14.89 -22.91
CA PRO A 272 -8.77 14.70 -21.69
C PRO A 272 -8.38 13.23 -21.40
N GLN A 273 -9.06 12.26 -22.01
CA GLN A 273 -8.77 10.83 -21.80
C GLN A 273 -7.47 10.37 -22.48
N TYR A 274 -7.02 11.04 -23.53
CA TYR A 274 -5.78 10.68 -24.25
C TYR A 274 -4.66 11.72 -24.10
N LEU A 275 -4.92 12.86 -23.46
CA LEU A 275 -3.93 13.91 -23.19
C LEU A 275 -2.67 13.36 -22.50
N CYS A 276 -2.86 12.53 -21.48
CA CYS A 276 -1.74 11.96 -20.73
C CYS A 276 -0.91 11.01 -21.62
N SER A 277 -1.55 10.14 -22.40
CA SER A 277 -0.87 9.23 -23.33
C SER A 277 -0.17 9.98 -24.47
N LEU A 278 -0.72 11.13 -24.89
CA LEU A 278 -0.13 12.04 -25.87
C LEU A 278 1.19 12.63 -25.36
N LEU A 279 1.18 13.21 -24.16
CA LEU A 279 2.41 13.71 -23.53
C LEU A 279 3.44 12.59 -23.34
N HIS A 280 2.99 11.40 -22.92
CA HIS A 280 3.89 10.25 -22.74
C HIS A 280 4.60 9.85 -24.04
N LEU A 281 3.88 9.90 -25.17
CA LEU A 281 4.44 9.62 -26.48
C LEU A 281 5.47 10.67 -26.88
N LEU A 282 5.09 11.95 -26.81
CA LEU A 282 5.95 13.07 -27.19
C LEU A 282 7.22 13.12 -26.30
N SER A 283 7.07 13.01 -24.98
CA SER A 283 8.22 12.97 -24.06
C SER A 283 9.14 11.79 -24.34
N SER A 284 8.60 10.64 -24.76
CA SER A 284 9.42 9.48 -25.13
C SER A 284 10.15 9.67 -26.47
N CYS A 285 9.62 10.47 -27.39
CA CYS A 285 10.32 10.85 -28.63
C CYS A 285 11.51 11.77 -28.34
N HIS A 286 11.33 12.74 -27.43
CA HIS A 286 12.34 13.74 -27.07
C HIS A 286 13.40 13.23 -26.07
N ASP A 287 13.13 12.15 -25.32
CA ASP A 287 14.06 11.59 -24.32
C ASP A 287 15.35 11.03 -24.96
N ASP A 288 16.50 11.60 -24.57
CA ASP A 288 17.84 11.25 -25.04
C ASP A 288 18.15 9.75 -24.95
N ARG A 289 17.64 9.07 -23.91
CA ARG A 289 17.89 7.63 -23.69
C ARG A 289 17.32 6.77 -24.81
N PHE A 290 16.33 7.29 -25.52
CA PHE A 290 15.69 6.62 -26.64
C PHE A 290 16.09 7.24 -27.98
N GLY A 291 17.09 8.12 -28.02
CA GLY A 291 17.60 8.77 -29.23
C GLY A 291 16.74 9.96 -29.67
N GLY A 292 16.24 10.74 -28.71
CA GLY A 292 15.73 12.11 -28.92
C GLY A 292 16.82 13.17 -28.70
N GLU A 293 16.47 14.44 -28.89
CA GLU A 293 17.38 15.60 -28.76
C GLU A 293 17.28 16.34 -27.41
N GLY A 294 16.45 15.85 -26.50
CA GLY A 294 16.25 16.39 -25.16
C GLY A 294 14.84 16.91 -24.95
N ILE A 295 14.43 16.97 -23.68
CA ILE A 295 13.07 17.34 -23.26
C ILE A 295 12.86 18.88 -23.19
N LEU A 296 13.89 19.67 -23.51
CA LEU A 296 13.86 21.14 -23.48
C LEU A 296 12.76 21.74 -24.35
N GLU A 297 12.42 21.12 -25.48
CA GLU A 297 11.39 21.65 -26.39
C GLU A 297 9.98 21.66 -25.78
N ILE A 298 9.75 20.87 -24.72
CA ILE A 298 8.43 20.72 -24.08
C ILE A 298 8.43 21.09 -22.59
N ASP A 299 9.52 21.68 -22.08
CA ASP A 299 9.71 21.95 -20.64
C ASP A 299 8.77 23.03 -20.08
N ALA A 300 8.35 24.00 -20.90
CA ALA A 300 7.38 25.04 -20.54
C ALA A 300 6.05 24.45 -20.02
N ILE A 301 5.70 23.24 -20.46
CA ILE A 301 4.48 22.55 -20.03
C ILE A 301 4.58 22.12 -18.56
N LEU A 302 5.79 21.88 -18.04
CA LEU A 302 5.99 21.51 -16.63
C LEU A 302 5.58 22.63 -15.68
N GLY A 303 5.83 23.89 -16.05
CA GLY A 303 5.61 25.06 -15.20
C GLY A 303 4.30 25.81 -15.45
N CYS A 304 3.65 25.57 -16.59
CA CYS A 304 2.43 26.27 -16.99
C CYS A 304 1.22 26.09 -16.02
N PRO A 305 0.32 27.09 -15.95
CA PRO A 305 -0.93 27.00 -15.18
C PRO A 305 -1.97 26.07 -15.80
N LEU A 306 -2.88 25.60 -14.95
CA LEU A 306 -4.02 24.76 -15.33
C LEU A 306 -5.32 25.55 -15.16
N LEU A 307 -6.15 25.60 -16.22
CA LEU A 307 -7.50 26.17 -16.13
C LEU A 307 -8.46 25.14 -15.51
N LEU A 308 -8.78 25.33 -14.23
CA LEU A 308 -9.51 24.38 -13.39
C LEU A 308 -10.72 25.04 -12.71
N PRO A 309 -11.65 24.24 -12.13
CA PRO A 309 -12.68 24.79 -11.26
C PRO A 309 -12.06 25.65 -10.15
N ALA A 310 -12.68 26.80 -9.89
CA ALA A 310 -12.23 27.71 -8.84
C ALA A 310 -12.24 27.02 -7.47
N GLN A 311 -11.32 27.37 -6.57
CA GLN A 311 -11.16 26.63 -5.31
C GLN A 311 -12.40 26.77 -4.40
N GLU A 312 -13.11 27.89 -4.48
CA GLU A 312 -14.27 28.18 -3.64
C GLU A 312 -15.42 27.19 -3.89
N ILE A 313 -15.62 26.80 -5.15
CA ILE A 313 -16.71 25.89 -5.56
C ILE A 313 -16.41 24.41 -5.27
N LEU A 314 -15.19 24.06 -4.88
CA LEU A 314 -14.77 22.69 -4.58
C LEU A 314 -14.98 22.29 -3.11
N GLY A 315 -15.35 23.25 -2.26
CA GLY A 315 -15.69 23.04 -0.85
C GLY A 315 -17.16 22.67 -0.63
N ILE A 316 -17.78 23.26 0.38
CA ILE A 316 -19.19 22.99 0.73
C ILE A 316 -20.14 23.34 -0.42
N GLU A 317 -19.83 24.43 -1.15
CA GLU A 317 -20.59 24.91 -2.31
C GLU A 317 -20.73 23.88 -3.44
N PHE A 318 -19.82 22.88 -3.50
CA PHE A 318 -19.90 21.79 -4.47
C PHE A 318 -21.24 21.05 -4.40
N LEU A 319 -21.81 20.93 -3.19
CA LEU A 319 -23.07 20.22 -2.95
C LEU A 319 -24.29 20.95 -3.53
N ASP A 320 -24.19 22.27 -3.71
CA ASP A 320 -25.25 23.12 -4.24
C ASP A 320 -25.21 23.20 -5.78
N LEU A 321 -24.14 22.68 -6.40
CA LEU A 321 -24.02 22.63 -7.85
C LEU A 321 -25.00 21.63 -8.48
N LEU A 322 -25.49 21.97 -9.67
CA LEU A 322 -26.25 21.04 -10.51
C LEU A 322 -25.41 19.78 -10.83
N PRO A 323 -26.01 18.59 -10.96
CA PRO A 323 -25.26 17.36 -11.18
C PRO A 323 -24.35 17.39 -12.43
N ALA A 324 -24.77 18.05 -13.50
CA ALA A 324 -23.96 18.25 -14.70
C ALA A 324 -22.69 19.08 -14.42
N LYS A 325 -22.78 20.09 -13.55
CA LYS A 325 -21.66 20.93 -13.11
C LYS A 325 -20.73 20.18 -12.15
N GLN A 326 -21.30 19.39 -11.22
CA GLN A 326 -20.53 18.49 -10.37
C GLN A 326 -19.70 17.51 -11.20
N LEU A 327 -20.31 16.91 -12.23
CA LEU A 327 -19.65 15.98 -13.12
C LEU A 327 -18.50 16.64 -13.90
N THR A 328 -18.72 17.83 -14.45
CA THR A 328 -17.68 18.59 -15.15
C THR A 328 -16.53 18.97 -14.22
N ALA A 329 -16.80 19.43 -13.00
CA ALA A 329 -15.75 19.75 -12.03
C ALA A 329 -14.92 18.53 -11.63
N VAL A 330 -15.56 17.39 -11.33
CA VAL A 330 -14.87 16.14 -10.98
C VAL A 330 -14.07 15.59 -12.17
N ALA A 331 -14.62 15.64 -13.38
CA ALA A 331 -13.92 15.20 -14.59
C ALA A 331 -12.68 16.05 -14.90
N ALA A 332 -12.79 17.38 -14.73
CA ALA A 332 -11.66 18.29 -14.89
C ALA A 332 -10.56 18.04 -13.85
N LEU A 333 -10.93 17.87 -12.58
CA LEU A 333 -9.97 17.54 -11.51
C LEU A 333 -9.31 16.17 -11.72
N PHE A 334 -10.08 15.14 -12.12
CA PHE A 334 -9.53 13.83 -12.43
C PHE A 334 -8.50 13.90 -13.56
N ALA A 335 -8.83 14.61 -14.64
CA ALA A 335 -7.89 14.83 -15.75
C ALA A 335 -6.64 15.61 -15.29
N ALA A 336 -6.82 16.62 -14.43
CA ALA A 336 -5.71 17.40 -13.86
C ALA A 336 -4.78 16.55 -13.00
N THR A 337 -5.33 15.71 -12.12
CA THR A 337 -4.54 14.80 -11.29
C THR A 337 -3.75 13.81 -12.15
N CYS A 338 -4.37 13.22 -13.18
CA CYS A 338 -3.67 12.36 -14.14
C CYS A 338 -2.59 13.11 -14.92
N TRP A 339 -2.87 14.34 -15.33
CA TRP A 339 -1.93 15.20 -16.05
C TRP A 339 -0.72 15.55 -15.20
N CYS A 340 -0.91 16.01 -13.96
CA CYS A 340 0.21 16.30 -13.05
C CYS A 340 1.08 15.07 -12.77
N ARG A 341 0.46 13.90 -12.57
CA ARG A 341 1.22 12.65 -12.42
C ARG A 341 2.05 12.33 -13.66
N GLU A 342 1.52 12.60 -14.85
CA GLU A 342 2.26 12.35 -16.09
C GLU A 342 3.36 13.37 -16.36
N LEU A 343 3.15 14.65 -16.05
CA LEU A 343 4.21 15.65 -16.08
C LEU A 343 5.37 15.16 -15.21
N ILE A 344 5.09 14.81 -13.94
CA ILE A 344 6.12 14.28 -13.05
C ILE A 344 6.81 13.06 -13.69
N ASN A 345 6.06 12.08 -14.18
CA ASN A 345 6.64 10.88 -14.81
C ASN A 345 7.52 11.17 -16.04
N SER A 346 7.20 12.22 -16.81
CA SER A 346 7.90 12.55 -18.05
C SER A 346 9.20 13.31 -17.79
N PHE A 347 9.21 14.23 -16.82
CA PHE A 347 10.35 15.12 -16.54
C PHE A 347 11.28 14.61 -15.43
N VAL A 348 10.85 13.62 -14.64
CA VAL A 348 11.58 13.12 -13.45
C VAL A 348 13.01 12.66 -13.74
N VAL A 349 13.26 12.02 -14.88
CA VAL A 349 14.59 11.47 -15.18
C VAL A 349 15.60 12.59 -15.40
N SER A 350 15.17 13.66 -16.07
CA SER A 350 15.98 14.84 -16.32
C SER A 350 16.34 15.58 -15.03
N ALA A 351 15.53 15.45 -13.97
CA ALA A 351 15.78 16.05 -12.66
C ALA A 351 16.80 15.29 -11.79
N ALA A 352 17.27 14.11 -12.20
CA ALA A 352 18.20 13.29 -11.41
C ALA A 352 19.68 13.72 -11.52
N GLY A 353 20.00 14.67 -12.41
CA GLY A 353 21.36 15.19 -12.59
C GLY A 353 21.75 16.27 -11.57
N SER A 354 23.04 16.61 -11.55
CA SER A 354 23.60 17.69 -10.70
C SER A 354 23.88 19.00 -11.46
N SER A 355 23.32 19.17 -12.66
CA SER A 355 23.46 20.42 -13.42
C SER A 355 22.45 21.47 -12.94
N GLU A 356 22.73 22.75 -13.14
CA GLU A 356 21.81 23.86 -12.80
C GLU A 356 20.40 23.64 -13.38
N HIS A 357 20.33 23.20 -14.64
CA HIS A 357 19.07 22.84 -15.30
C HIS A 357 18.33 21.67 -14.62
N SER A 358 19.07 20.67 -14.11
CA SER A 358 18.49 19.54 -13.36
C SER A 358 17.92 19.99 -12.02
N GLU A 359 18.59 20.94 -11.33
CA GLU A 359 18.11 21.51 -10.08
C GLU A 359 16.84 22.35 -10.26
N GLU A 360 16.78 23.14 -11.34
CA GLU A 360 15.58 23.91 -11.69
C GLU A 360 14.39 22.96 -11.98
N MET A 361 14.60 21.93 -12.80
CA MET A 361 13.57 20.92 -13.07
C MET A 361 13.14 20.21 -11.79
N ARG A 362 14.08 19.85 -10.90
CA ARG A 362 13.79 19.25 -9.60
C ARG A 362 12.90 20.16 -8.76
N SER A 363 13.22 21.45 -8.67
CA SER A 363 12.41 22.46 -7.97
C SER A 363 10.98 22.55 -8.54
N LYS A 364 10.85 22.63 -9.87
CA LYS A 364 9.55 22.65 -10.56
C LYS A 364 8.74 21.37 -10.30
N ILE A 365 9.39 20.19 -10.29
CA ILE A 365 8.73 18.91 -9.98
C ILE A 365 8.24 18.88 -8.53
N ILE A 366 8.99 19.41 -7.57
CA ILE A 366 8.60 19.48 -6.15
C ILE A 366 7.36 20.35 -5.99
N GLU A 367 7.35 21.54 -6.59
CA GLU A 367 6.16 22.40 -6.59
C GLU A 367 4.96 21.69 -7.25
N ARG A 368 5.20 20.96 -8.35
CA ARG A 368 4.15 20.16 -9.00
C ARG A 368 3.66 18.99 -8.13
N LEU A 369 4.52 18.39 -7.29
CA LEU A 369 4.13 17.37 -6.30
C LEU A 369 3.28 17.98 -5.17
N LYS A 370 3.61 19.17 -4.68
CA LYS A 370 2.76 19.90 -3.72
C LYS A 370 1.38 20.16 -4.32
N HIS A 371 1.32 20.61 -5.57
CA HIS A 371 0.08 20.79 -6.31
C HIS A 371 -0.69 19.47 -6.50
N LEU A 372 0.00 18.36 -6.77
CA LEU A 372 -0.61 17.04 -6.89
C LEU A 372 -1.28 16.60 -5.59
N ILE A 373 -0.66 16.85 -4.43
CA ILE A 373 -1.24 16.51 -3.12
C ILE A 373 -2.56 17.26 -2.91
N LEU A 374 -2.57 18.58 -3.16
CA LEU A 374 -3.79 19.40 -3.06
C LEU A 374 -4.88 18.90 -4.02
N LEU A 375 -4.52 18.58 -5.27
CA LEU A 375 -5.45 18.01 -6.25
C LEU A 375 -6.03 16.66 -5.81
N GLU A 376 -5.21 15.78 -5.23
CA GLU A 376 -5.67 14.49 -4.72
C GLU A 376 -6.64 14.63 -3.55
N GLU A 377 -6.41 15.59 -2.66
CA GLU A 377 -7.31 15.90 -1.54
C GLU A 377 -8.66 16.43 -2.04
N GLU A 378 -8.63 17.41 -2.96
CA GLU A 378 -9.83 17.98 -3.59
C GLU A 378 -10.61 16.90 -4.36
N LEU A 379 -9.92 16.11 -5.19
CA LEU A 379 -10.52 15.01 -5.95
C LEU A 379 -11.15 13.96 -5.03
N THR A 380 -10.48 13.62 -3.92
CA THR A 380 -10.99 12.69 -2.91
C THR A 380 -12.26 13.24 -2.26
N PHE A 381 -12.35 14.55 -2.02
CA PHE A 381 -13.56 15.15 -1.48
C PHE A 381 -14.71 15.16 -2.48
N VAL A 382 -14.50 15.67 -3.71
CA VAL A 382 -15.59 15.82 -4.68
C VAL A 382 -16.08 14.48 -5.24
N SER A 383 -15.20 13.48 -5.39
CA SER A 383 -15.56 12.15 -5.87
C SER A 383 -16.45 11.38 -4.87
N LYS A 384 -16.31 11.63 -3.55
CA LYS A 384 -17.22 11.09 -2.53
C LYS A 384 -18.65 11.58 -2.70
N LYS A 385 -18.84 12.75 -3.31
CA LYS A 385 -20.14 13.44 -3.39
C LYS A 385 -20.79 13.36 -4.76
N CYS A 386 -20.03 13.07 -5.81
CA CYS A 386 -20.53 12.97 -7.18
C CYS A 386 -20.83 11.51 -7.58
N HIS A 387 -22.05 11.03 -7.30
CA HIS A 387 -22.46 9.65 -7.59
C HIS A 387 -22.54 9.32 -9.10
N GLN A 388 -22.59 10.33 -9.97
CA GLN A 388 -22.71 10.16 -11.42
C GLN A 388 -21.36 9.98 -12.10
N PHE A 389 -20.26 10.33 -11.42
CA PHE A 389 -18.93 10.24 -12.01
C PHE A 389 -18.47 8.78 -12.01
N SER A 390 -18.04 8.31 -13.18
CA SER A 390 -17.34 7.04 -13.35
C SER A 390 -16.01 7.31 -14.04
N PRO A 391 -14.87 6.94 -13.42
CA PRO A 391 -13.58 7.04 -14.06
C PRO A 391 -13.54 6.30 -15.42
N PRO A 392 -12.67 6.72 -16.36
CA PRO A 392 -12.46 6.00 -17.61
C PRO A 392 -12.16 4.52 -17.36
N ASN A 393 -12.67 3.65 -18.24
CA ASN A 393 -12.55 2.19 -18.19
C ASN A 393 -13.18 1.51 -16.97
N THR A 394 -14.02 2.19 -16.19
CA THR A 394 -14.73 1.61 -15.04
C THR A 394 -16.26 1.62 -15.22
N PRO A 395 -16.96 0.54 -14.83
CA PRO A 395 -18.42 0.46 -14.96
C PRO A 395 -19.11 1.39 -13.94
N VAL A 396 -20.29 1.93 -14.24
CA VAL A 396 -21.01 2.82 -13.30
C VAL A 396 -21.26 2.14 -11.94
N HIS A 397 -21.08 2.88 -10.83
CA HIS A 397 -21.33 2.39 -9.47
C HIS A 397 -22.68 2.87 -8.92
N PRO A 398 -23.76 2.10 -9.05
CA PRO A 398 -25.08 2.57 -8.62
C PRO A 398 -25.15 2.73 -7.09
N PRO A 399 -25.87 3.75 -6.59
CA PRO A 399 -26.05 3.93 -5.16
C PRO A 399 -26.85 2.77 -4.53
N PRO A 400 -26.48 2.29 -3.33
CA PRO A 400 -27.25 1.29 -2.60
C PRO A 400 -28.72 1.69 -2.44
N LYS A 401 -29.63 0.72 -2.57
CA LYS A 401 -31.09 0.95 -2.50
C LYS A 401 -31.52 1.55 -1.15
N GLU A 402 -30.75 1.29 -0.10
CA GLU A 402 -30.93 1.83 1.24
C GLU A 402 -30.71 3.35 1.29
N LEU A 403 -29.86 3.92 0.42
CA LEU A 403 -29.61 5.38 0.38
C LEU A 403 -30.82 6.17 -0.14
N ALA A 404 -31.61 5.60 -1.06
CA ALA A 404 -32.85 6.22 -1.53
C ALA A 404 -33.90 6.37 -0.40
N GLN A 405 -33.86 5.47 0.59
CA GLN A 405 -34.73 5.54 1.77
C GLN A 405 -34.34 6.71 2.71
N ILE A 406 -33.09 7.20 2.66
CA ILE A 406 -32.61 8.34 3.46
C ILE A 406 -33.29 9.64 3.05
N GLN A 407 -33.37 9.92 1.74
CA GLN A 407 -34.00 11.14 1.24
C GLN A 407 -35.48 11.19 1.64
N MET A 408 -36.18 10.05 1.54
CA MET A 408 -37.58 9.92 1.96
C MET A 408 -37.78 10.13 3.48
N ILE A 409 -36.88 9.58 4.31
CA ILE A 409 -36.94 9.75 5.78
C ILE A 409 -36.61 11.19 6.19
N SER A 410 -35.60 11.83 5.57
CA SER A 410 -35.22 13.21 5.86
C SER A 410 -36.31 14.21 5.51
N LEU A 411 -37.01 13.98 4.39
CA LEU A 411 -38.18 14.78 3.99
C LEU A 411 -39.38 14.55 4.93
N ALA A 412 -39.59 13.32 5.40
CA ALA A 412 -40.62 12.99 6.38
C ALA A 412 -40.34 13.59 7.77
N ASP A 413 -39.08 13.62 8.22
CA ASP A 413 -38.67 14.24 9.47
C ASP A 413 -38.84 15.77 9.42
N ALA A 414 -38.47 16.42 8.31
CA ALA A 414 -38.69 17.86 8.09
C ALA A 414 -40.18 18.22 8.00
N ALA A 415 -41.00 17.35 7.40
CA ALA A 415 -42.45 17.51 7.38
C ALA A 415 -43.08 17.34 8.79
N SER A 416 -42.56 16.41 9.61
CA SER A 416 -43.04 16.15 10.96
C SER A 416 -42.69 17.26 11.96
N GLU A 417 -41.50 17.87 11.84
CA GLU A 417 -41.12 19.07 12.62
C GLU A 417 -41.98 20.30 12.24
N ASN A 418 -42.30 20.48 10.95
CA ASN A 418 -43.20 21.55 10.51
C ASN A 418 -44.65 21.37 11.01
N VAL A 419 -45.15 20.14 11.12
CA VAL A 419 -46.48 19.85 11.70
C VAL A 419 -46.50 20.06 13.21
N CYS A 420 -45.41 19.75 13.92
CA CYS A 420 -45.31 19.97 15.38
C CYS A 420 -45.22 21.48 15.72
N ASN A 421 -44.54 22.27 14.88
CA ASN A 421 -44.45 23.73 15.03
C ASN A 421 -45.77 24.43 14.68
N GLN A 422 -46.55 23.93 13.71
CA GLN A 422 -47.90 24.44 13.43
C GLN A 422 -48.93 24.08 14.52
N ALA A 423 -48.78 22.94 15.20
CA ALA A 423 -49.64 22.57 16.32
C ALA A 423 -49.32 23.34 17.63
N GLY A 424 -48.13 23.94 17.74
CA GLY A 424 -47.72 24.79 18.86
C GLY A 424 -48.36 26.17 18.88
N ALA A 425 -48.77 26.71 17.73
CA ALA A 425 -49.36 28.05 17.61
C ALA A 425 -50.87 28.11 17.96
N ASN A 426 -51.57 26.97 17.97
CA ASN A 426 -53.02 26.91 18.24
C ASN A 426 -53.39 26.40 19.65
N LYS A 427 -52.46 26.46 20.63
CA LYS A 427 -52.65 25.88 21.97
C LYS A 427 -52.58 26.86 23.14
N GLU A 428 -52.74 28.15 22.91
CA GLU A 428 -52.84 29.15 24.00
C GLU A 428 -54.27 29.47 24.47
N THR A 429 -55.30 28.81 23.95
CA THR A 429 -56.68 29.02 24.43
C THR A 429 -57.37 27.69 24.75
N ASN A 430 -56.97 27.08 25.87
CA ASN A 430 -57.82 26.32 26.82
C ASN A 430 -56.94 25.55 27.80
N ALA A 431 -56.20 26.28 28.64
CA ALA A 431 -55.62 25.74 29.85
C ALA A 431 -56.69 25.71 30.96
N ALA A 432 -57.53 24.69 30.98
CA ALA A 432 -58.36 24.38 32.14
C ALA A 432 -58.54 22.87 32.30
N SER A 433 -57.99 22.36 33.41
CA SER A 433 -58.30 21.05 34.02
C SER A 433 -57.90 19.79 33.22
N VAL A 434 -56.64 19.37 33.38
CA VAL A 434 -56.29 17.92 33.34
C VAL A 434 -55.83 17.51 34.74
N LYS A 435 -56.66 16.74 35.44
CA LYS A 435 -56.37 16.18 36.76
C LYS A 435 -55.12 15.28 36.70
N ALA A 436 -54.26 15.37 37.71
CA ALA A 436 -53.13 14.46 37.91
C ALA A 436 -53.63 13.00 38.02
N PRO A 437 -52.88 11.99 37.53
CA PRO A 437 -53.36 10.61 37.48
C PRO A 437 -53.58 10.06 38.90
N THR A 438 -54.81 9.65 39.20
CA THR A 438 -55.22 9.26 40.56
C THR A 438 -55.15 7.74 40.78
N SER A 439 -55.10 6.94 39.71
CA SER A 439 -55.01 5.47 39.78
C SER A 439 -53.59 4.92 39.59
N LYS A 440 -53.25 3.85 40.34
CA LYS A 440 -51.98 3.10 40.22
C LYS A 440 -51.80 2.48 38.83
N GLU A 441 -52.90 2.21 38.11
CA GLU A 441 -52.91 1.70 36.73
C GLU A 441 -52.59 2.77 35.69
N GLU A 442 -53.10 4.00 35.84
CA GLU A 442 -52.78 5.10 34.91
C GLU A 442 -51.30 5.48 34.96
N LYS A 443 -50.69 5.47 36.16
CA LYS A 443 -49.24 5.68 36.32
C LYS A 443 -48.41 4.56 35.69
N LYS A 444 -48.90 3.32 35.70
CA LYS A 444 -48.26 2.15 35.06
C LYS A 444 -48.33 2.28 33.54
N MET A 445 -49.51 2.60 33.00
CA MET A 445 -49.75 2.83 31.56
C MET A 445 -48.90 3.98 31.02
N LEU A 446 -48.79 5.11 31.75
CA LEU A 446 -47.94 6.23 31.36
C LEU A 446 -46.44 5.89 31.38
N LYS A 447 -46.00 5.08 32.34
CA LYS A 447 -44.60 4.62 32.42
C LYS A 447 -44.26 3.63 31.31
N GLU A 448 -45.22 2.79 30.92
CA GLU A 448 -45.11 1.84 29.82
C GLU A 448 -45.11 2.55 28.46
N ALA A 449 -45.97 3.56 28.27
CA ALA A 449 -45.98 4.43 27.09
C ALA A 449 -44.65 5.19 26.93
N LYS A 450 -44.11 5.77 28.01
CA LYS A 450 -42.78 6.42 28.00
C LYS A 450 -41.65 5.45 27.66
N ARG A 451 -41.70 4.21 28.17
CA ARG A 451 -40.71 3.16 27.87
C ARG A 451 -40.79 2.72 26.40
N LEU A 452 -42.00 2.62 25.84
CA LEU A 452 -42.21 2.30 24.42
C LEU A 452 -41.67 3.41 23.51
N ALA A 453 -41.93 4.68 23.85
CA ALA A 453 -41.42 5.84 23.12
C ALA A 453 -39.88 5.90 23.11
N ILE A 454 -39.23 5.70 24.27
CA ILE A 454 -37.76 5.63 24.37
C ILE A 454 -37.21 4.46 23.54
N LYS A 455 -37.86 3.29 23.56
CA LYS A 455 -37.46 2.13 22.75
C LYS A 455 -37.56 2.43 21.25
N GLN A 456 -38.65 3.06 20.81
CA GLN A 456 -38.85 3.49 19.42
C GLN A 456 -37.83 4.54 18.98
N GLN A 457 -37.54 5.54 19.82
CA GLN A 457 -36.52 6.56 19.53
C GLN A 457 -35.11 5.96 19.44
N SER A 458 -34.77 5.01 20.33
CA SER A 458 -33.50 4.28 20.26
C SER A 458 -33.38 3.41 19.01
N ALA A 459 -34.48 2.81 18.55
CA ALA A 459 -34.51 2.01 17.32
C ALA A 459 -34.34 2.91 16.08
N ARG A 460 -34.98 4.08 16.06
CA ARG A 460 -34.81 5.11 15.01
C ARG A 460 -33.37 5.61 14.96
N GLN A 461 -32.76 5.93 16.11
CA GLN A 461 -31.35 6.34 16.18
C GLN A 461 -30.40 5.22 15.72
N LYS A 462 -30.65 3.96 16.09
CA LYS A 462 -29.86 2.80 15.61
C LYS A 462 -29.98 2.62 14.10
N ASN A 463 -31.16 2.81 13.52
CA ASN A 463 -31.36 2.75 12.07
C ASN A 463 -30.66 3.91 11.36
N LYS A 464 -30.77 5.15 11.87
CA LYS A 464 -30.03 6.31 11.35
C LYS A 464 -28.52 6.09 11.37
N LEU A 465 -27.97 5.52 12.46
CA LEU A 465 -26.55 5.21 12.58
C LEU A 465 -26.10 4.11 11.62
N LYS A 466 -26.88 3.04 11.45
CA LYS A 466 -26.61 1.99 10.46
C LYS A 466 -26.56 2.56 9.05
N LEU A 467 -27.50 3.44 8.73
CA LEU A 467 -27.67 4.01 7.42
C LEU A 467 -26.58 5.04 7.09
N MET A 468 -26.15 5.84 8.07
CA MET A 468 -24.97 6.70 7.96
C MET A 468 -23.68 5.91 7.70
N LYS A 469 -23.53 4.71 8.30
CA LYS A 469 -22.40 3.82 8.01
C LYS A 469 -22.43 3.29 6.58
N VAL A 470 -23.61 2.94 6.05
CA VAL A 470 -23.77 2.51 4.65
C VAL A 470 -23.38 3.64 3.70
N ARG A 471 -23.87 4.86 3.95
CA ARG A 471 -23.49 6.05 3.16
C ARG A 471 -21.99 6.29 3.18
N ARG A 472 -21.37 6.32 4.36
CA ARG A 472 -19.93 6.53 4.50
C ARG A 472 -19.13 5.49 3.72
N LYS A 473 -19.51 4.22 3.84
CA LYS A 473 -18.86 3.13 3.09
C LYS A 473 -18.97 3.31 1.58
N TYR A 474 -20.16 3.66 1.08
CA TYR A 474 -20.36 3.91 -0.36
C TYR A 474 -19.55 5.12 -0.87
N GLU A 475 -19.52 6.22 -0.10
CA GLU A 475 -18.71 7.40 -0.43
C GLU A 475 -17.20 7.05 -0.45
N GLU A 476 -16.72 6.25 0.51
CA GLU A 476 -15.34 5.73 0.53
C GLU A 476 -15.03 4.82 -0.68
N GLU A 477 -15.97 3.96 -1.08
CA GLU A 477 -15.84 3.11 -2.27
C GLU A 477 -15.75 3.94 -3.56
N LEU A 478 -16.52 5.03 -3.69
CA LEU A 478 -16.43 5.95 -4.84
C LEU A 478 -15.05 6.63 -4.92
N ALA A 479 -14.56 7.15 -3.79
CA ALA A 479 -13.25 7.78 -3.72
C ALA A 479 -12.12 6.80 -4.08
N GLN A 480 -12.18 5.58 -3.52
CA GLN A 480 -11.17 4.57 -3.78
C GLN A 480 -11.17 4.15 -5.25
N ARG A 481 -12.34 4.01 -5.88
CA ARG A 481 -12.46 3.71 -7.30
C ARG A 481 -11.88 4.82 -8.17
N CYS A 482 -12.12 6.07 -7.81
CA CYS A 482 -11.52 7.23 -8.48
C CYS A 482 -9.99 7.19 -8.37
N TYR A 483 -9.48 7.07 -7.15
CA TYR A 483 -8.04 7.04 -6.87
C TYR A 483 -7.32 5.87 -7.58
N ASN A 484 -7.90 4.67 -7.56
CA ASN A 484 -7.34 3.49 -8.22
C ASN A 484 -7.33 3.59 -9.75
N SER A 485 -8.12 4.50 -10.33
CA SER A 485 -8.18 4.73 -11.78
C SER A 485 -7.26 5.85 -12.25
N LEU A 486 -6.58 6.54 -11.32
CA LEU A 486 -5.58 7.56 -11.67
C LEU A 486 -4.40 6.90 -12.39
N ARG A 487 -3.74 7.68 -13.26
CA ARG A 487 -2.47 7.25 -13.84
C ARG A 487 -1.47 6.95 -12.71
N PRO A 488 -0.70 5.87 -12.77
CA PRO A 488 0.28 5.63 -11.72
C PRO A 488 1.40 6.68 -11.74
N LEU A 489 1.90 7.01 -10.55
CA LEU A 489 3.15 7.76 -10.41
C LEU A 489 4.33 6.79 -10.58
N SER A 490 5.39 7.22 -11.26
CA SER A 490 6.61 6.44 -11.51
C SER A 490 7.36 6.14 -10.21
N MET A 491 8.08 5.03 -10.20
CA MET A 491 9.01 4.71 -9.12
C MET A 491 10.31 5.53 -9.21
N ASP A 492 10.63 6.01 -10.40
CA ASP A 492 11.78 6.88 -10.65
C ASP A 492 11.66 8.22 -9.90
N THR A 493 10.45 8.63 -9.51
CA THR A 493 10.22 9.82 -8.66
C THR A 493 10.91 9.73 -7.32
N VAL A 494 10.99 8.53 -6.72
CA VAL A 494 11.72 8.34 -5.45
C VAL A 494 13.23 8.37 -5.70
N LEU A 495 13.69 7.90 -6.85
CA LEU A 495 15.12 7.90 -7.21
C LEU A 495 15.64 9.31 -7.53
N ALA A 496 14.90 10.07 -8.33
CA ALA A 496 15.34 11.37 -8.82
C ALA A 496 15.27 12.47 -7.75
N LEU A 497 14.28 12.40 -6.85
CA LEU A 497 14.07 13.39 -5.78
C LEU A 497 14.64 12.92 -4.43
N GLY A 498 15.33 11.78 -4.42
CA GLY A 498 15.60 11.04 -3.19
C GLY A 498 16.76 11.55 -2.33
N PHE A 499 17.62 12.43 -2.85
CA PHE A 499 18.86 12.80 -2.13
C PHE A 499 18.74 14.09 -1.28
N PRO A 500 18.15 15.19 -1.77
CA PRO A 500 18.01 16.42 -0.98
C PRO A 500 16.67 16.53 -0.24
N GLU A 501 15.56 16.15 -0.88
CA GLU A 501 14.20 16.44 -0.35
C GLU A 501 13.71 15.42 0.68
N LEU A 502 14.25 14.20 0.66
CA LEU A 502 14.05 13.20 1.70
C LEU A 502 15.08 13.37 2.85
N GLY A 503 16.03 14.29 2.75
CA GLY A 503 17.00 14.52 3.81
C GLY A 503 16.41 15.39 4.91
N VAL A 504 16.62 15.02 6.18
CA VAL A 504 16.13 15.83 7.32
C VAL A 504 16.85 17.19 7.39
N MET A 505 18.10 17.26 6.95
CA MET A 505 18.96 18.45 7.03
C MET A 505 19.28 19.08 5.66
N GLY A 506 18.48 18.82 4.62
CA GLY A 506 18.57 19.54 3.34
C GLY A 506 19.88 19.37 2.56
N GLY A 507 20.39 18.14 2.43
CA GLY A 507 21.44 17.81 1.46
C GLY A 507 22.87 18.31 1.75
N GLN A 508 23.18 18.83 2.94
CA GLN A 508 24.53 19.33 3.26
C GLN A 508 25.51 18.30 3.86
N HIS A 509 25.14 17.03 3.99
CA HIS A 509 25.98 16.04 4.70
C HIS A 509 26.15 14.74 3.91
N GLU A 510 27.40 14.37 3.61
CA GLU A 510 27.77 13.10 2.96
C GLU A 510 27.63 11.88 3.89
N ASN A 511 27.38 12.09 5.20
CA ASN A 511 27.26 11.05 6.22
C ASN A 511 26.02 11.30 7.11
N GLY A 512 25.04 10.38 7.10
CA GLY A 512 23.79 10.50 7.88
C GLY A 512 23.97 10.32 9.40
N SER A 513 25.13 9.83 9.84
CA SER A 513 25.44 9.57 11.27
C SER A 513 25.61 10.84 12.13
N GLN A 514 25.56 12.04 11.53
CA GLN A 514 25.66 13.32 12.25
C GLN A 514 24.32 13.81 12.82
N ILE A 515 23.17 13.22 12.48
CA ILE A 515 21.86 13.68 13.00
C ILE A 515 21.73 13.45 14.51
N LEU A 516 22.33 12.38 15.05
CA LEU A 516 22.35 12.11 16.49
C LEU A 516 23.20 13.13 17.29
N SER A 517 23.97 14.01 16.62
CA SER A 517 24.67 15.12 17.29
C SER A 517 23.93 16.45 17.16
N VAL A 518 22.85 16.51 16.36
CA VAL A 518 21.96 17.66 16.23
C VAL A 518 20.94 17.58 17.37
N GLY A 519 21.07 18.46 18.35
CA GLY A 519 20.18 18.44 19.52
C GLY A 519 18.70 18.68 19.15
N ALA A 520 17.79 18.02 19.87
CA ALA A 520 16.34 18.01 19.60
C ALA A 520 15.68 19.40 19.42
N SER A 521 16.23 20.47 20.02
CA SER A 521 15.71 21.83 19.83
C SER A 521 15.87 22.35 18.40
N GLN A 522 16.90 21.93 17.67
CA GLN A 522 17.14 22.33 16.28
C GLN A 522 16.27 21.52 15.30
N LEU A 523 15.92 20.27 15.65
CA LEU A 523 15.07 19.40 14.84
C LEU A 523 13.58 19.76 14.94
N LYS A 524 13.14 20.41 16.02
CA LYS A 524 11.75 20.85 16.21
C LYS A 524 11.32 21.97 15.27
N ASP A 525 12.25 22.76 14.76
CA ASP A 525 11.98 23.85 13.81
C ASP A 525 11.98 23.38 12.35
N ILE A 526 12.30 22.11 12.08
CA ILE A 526 12.33 21.49 10.74
C ILE A 526 11.01 20.73 10.51
N ASP A 527 10.38 20.91 9.33
CA ASP A 527 9.16 20.18 8.93
C ASP A 527 9.48 18.71 8.56
N ILE A 528 9.78 17.90 9.57
CA ILE A 528 10.13 16.48 9.40
C ILE A 528 8.89 15.70 8.96
N GLY A 529 8.96 15.09 7.78
CA GLY A 529 7.86 14.30 7.25
C GLY A 529 6.72 15.12 6.65
N GLY A 530 7.04 16.27 6.04
CA GLY A 530 6.08 17.06 5.26
C GLY A 530 5.32 16.26 4.18
N PRO A 531 4.26 16.83 3.57
CA PRO A 531 3.35 16.09 2.69
C PRO A 531 4.02 15.40 1.48
N VAL A 532 5.04 16.05 0.88
CA VAL A 532 5.80 15.49 -0.24
C VAL A 532 6.63 14.29 0.20
N VAL A 533 7.33 14.39 1.33
CA VAL A 533 8.10 13.28 1.92
C VAL A 533 7.18 12.09 2.21
N CYS A 534 6.02 12.33 2.80
CA CYS A 534 5.02 11.28 3.02
C CYS A 534 4.53 10.62 1.72
N LEU A 535 4.36 11.39 0.64
CA LEU A 535 4.00 10.85 -0.67
C LEU A 535 5.11 9.96 -1.23
N LEU A 536 6.37 10.40 -1.13
CA LEU A 536 7.54 9.64 -1.60
C LEU A 536 7.75 8.36 -0.78
N PHE A 537 7.63 8.39 0.56
CA PHE A 537 7.69 7.18 1.37
C PHE A 537 6.55 6.22 1.07
N ARG A 538 5.32 6.73 0.84
CA ARG A 538 4.21 5.87 0.39
C ARG A 538 4.52 5.16 -0.92
N GLN A 539 5.16 5.86 -1.86
CA GLN A 539 5.60 5.29 -3.13
C GLN A 539 6.72 4.25 -2.94
N LEU A 540 7.70 4.53 -2.06
CA LEU A 540 8.76 3.60 -1.68
C LEU A 540 8.19 2.31 -1.06
N VAL A 541 7.29 2.42 -0.07
CA VAL A 541 6.59 1.27 0.54
C VAL A 541 5.88 0.43 -0.52
N LYS A 542 5.16 1.08 -1.44
CA LYS A 542 4.46 0.40 -2.53
C LYS A 542 5.45 -0.34 -3.44
N SER A 543 6.58 0.28 -3.76
CA SER A 543 7.65 -0.34 -4.55
C SER A 543 8.24 -1.57 -3.84
N LEU A 544 8.63 -1.44 -2.58
CA LEU A 544 9.21 -2.53 -1.79
C LEU A 544 8.24 -3.70 -1.65
N ARG A 545 6.96 -3.43 -1.36
CA ARG A 545 5.93 -4.47 -1.32
C ARG A 545 5.76 -5.14 -2.69
N ASN A 546 5.83 -4.42 -3.79
CA ASN A 546 5.77 -5.00 -5.13
C ASN A 546 7.01 -5.85 -5.45
N ILE A 547 8.19 -5.48 -4.96
CA ILE A 547 9.43 -6.24 -5.12
C ILE A 547 9.35 -7.57 -4.36
N PHE A 548 8.82 -7.56 -3.12
CA PHE A 548 8.85 -8.72 -2.21
C PHE A 548 7.52 -9.50 -2.07
N SER A 549 6.40 -9.05 -2.67
CA SER A 549 5.12 -9.78 -2.59
C SER A 549 5.15 -11.03 -3.47
N ILE A 550 5.47 -12.18 -2.88
CA ILE A 550 5.30 -13.53 -3.45
C ILE A 550 4.02 -14.24 -2.96
N GLU A 551 3.14 -13.56 -2.20
CA GLU A 551 1.86 -14.17 -1.82
C GLU A 551 0.90 -14.26 -3.02
N HIS A 552 0.88 -15.44 -3.65
CA HIS A 552 -0.19 -15.93 -4.52
C HIS A 552 -0.68 -14.95 -5.61
N ARG A 553 0.04 -14.86 -6.73
CA ARG A 553 -0.66 -14.95 -8.04
C ARG A 553 -1.23 -16.35 -8.20
N SER A 554 -2.13 -16.74 -7.29
CA SER A 554 -3.08 -17.81 -7.57
C SER A 554 -3.85 -17.32 -8.79
N ILE A 555 -3.71 -18.05 -9.89
CA ILE A 555 -4.53 -17.93 -11.08
C ILE A 555 -5.96 -18.32 -10.66
N LYS A 556 -6.63 -17.44 -9.91
CA LYS A 556 -8.08 -17.39 -9.86
C LYS A 556 -8.46 -16.43 -10.96
N HIS A 557 -9.18 -16.96 -11.95
CA HIS A 557 -9.72 -16.24 -13.10
C HIS A 557 -9.95 -14.76 -12.81
N CYS A 558 -8.99 -13.93 -13.25
CA CYS A 558 -9.11 -12.49 -13.22
C CYS A 558 -10.08 -12.10 -14.35
N THR A 559 -11.37 -12.27 -14.07
CA THR A 559 -12.42 -11.61 -14.84
C THR A 559 -12.63 -10.27 -14.18
N THR A 560 -12.41 -9.21 -14.95
CA THR A 560 -12.80 -7.82 -14.67
C THR A 560 -12.12 -7.12 -13.48
N SER A 561 -10.84 -6.77 -13.60
CA SER A 561 -10.35 -5.47 -13.10
C SER A 561 -9.08 -5.07 -13.83
N SER A 562 -9.20 -4.08 -14.72
CA SER A 562 -8.08 -3.39 -15.37
C SER A 562 -7.39 -2.44 -14.39
N THR A 563 -6.66 -2.99 -13.41
CA THR A 563 -5.72 -2.21 -12.62
C THR A 563 -4.39 -2.18 -13.38
N ILE A 564 -4.04 -1.01 -13.93
CA ILE A 564 -2.73 -0.76 -14.53
C ILE A 564 -1.73 -0.71 -13.38
N ASP A 565 -0.99 -1.80 -13.20
CA ASP A 565 0.10 -1.91 -12.24
C ASP A 565 1.33 -1.16 -12.80
N THR A 566 2.07 -0.40 -11.99
CA THR A 566 3.30 0.30 -12.43
C THR A 566 4.35 -0.68 -12.94
N SER A 567 4.40 -1.87 -12.32
CA SER A 567 5.24 -2.97 -12.78
C SER A 567 4.88 -3.40 -14.20
N ALA A 568 3.64 -3.19 -14.66
CA ALA A 568 3.22 -3.52 -16.01
C ALA A 568 3.72 -2.52 -17.06
N LEU A 569 3.93 -1.23 -16.72
CA LEU A 569 4.42 -0.22 -17.69
C LEU A 569 5.87 -0.46 -18.11
N GLU A 570 6.78 -0.64 -17.15
CA GLU A 570 8.20 -0.94 -17.44
C GLU A 570 8.36 -2.32 -18.09
N ASN A 571 7.55 -3.31 -17.66
CA ASN A 571 7.54 -4.64 -18.28
C ASN A 571 7.01 -4.60 -19.73
N CYS A 572 6.13 -3.66 -20.11
CA CYS A 572 5.63 -3.54 -21.47
C CYS A 572 6.70 -3.01 -22.45
N ALA A 573 7.48 -2.00 -22.07
CA ALA A 573 8.61 -1.53 -22.87
C ALA A 573 9.71 -2.61 -22.99
N ALA A 574 9.98 -3.34 -21.90
CA ALA A 574 10.90 -4.48 -21.91
C ALA A 574 10.47 -5.60 -22.88
N HIS A 575 9.18 -5.73 -23.21
CA HIS A 575 8.70 -6.68 -24.22
C HIS A 575 9.01 -6.25 -25.65
N TYR A 576 9.25 -4.95 -25.92
CA TYR A 576 9.70 -4.43 -27.22
C TYR A 576 11.22 -4.29 -27.32
N SER A 577 11.95 -4.32 -26.20
CA SER A 577 13.41 -4.34 -26.17
C SER A 577 13.95 -5.71 -26.59
N TYR A 578 14.40 -5.84 -27.84
CA TYR A 578 15.06 -7.05 -28.34
C TYR A 578 16.50 -7.14 -27.78
N ARG A 579 16.67 -7.52 -26.50
CA ARG A 579 18.00 -7.86 -25.96
C ARG A 579 18.42 -9.27 -26.43
N LEU A 580 18.89 -9.38 -27.67
CA LEU A 580 19.89 -10.41 -27.99
C LEU A 580 21.18 -10.01 -27.28
N ASN A 581 21.36 -10.51 -26.07
CA ASN A 581 22.60 -10.33 -25.34
C ASN A 581 23.73 -11.02 -26.14
N THR A 582 24.67 -10.23 -26.63
CA THR A 582 26.00 -10.72 -26.98
C THR A 582 26.63 -11.27 -25.69
N ARG A 583 26.64 -12.61 -25.60
CA ARG A 583 27.61 -13.41 -24.83
C ARG A 583 27.59 -13.24 -23.30
N CYS A 584 26.62 -13.86 -22.63
CA CYS A 584 26.76 -14.29 -21.22
C CYS A 584 26.89 -15.82 -21.14
N LYS A 585 27.91 -16.28 -20.42
CA LYS A 585 28.21 -17.70 -20.16
C LYS A 585 27.11 -18.36 -19.33
N LYS A 586 26.97 -19.68 -19.55
CA LYS A 586 26.00 -20.62 -18.95
C LYS A 586 25.82 -20.48 -17.43
N GLY A 587 24.56 -20.58 -17.01
CA GLY A 587 24.13 -20.78 -15.61
C GLY A 587 22.63 -20.50 -15.48
N ASP A 588 21.83 -21.56 -15.41
CA ASP A 588 20.36 -21.58 -15.44
C ASP A 588 19.67 -20.96 -14.19
N GLU A 589 18.36 -20.71 -14.34
CA GLU A 589 17.33 -20.39 -13.32
C GLU A 589 17.12 -18.93 -12.85
N ALA A 590 17.91 -17.95 -13.31
CA ALA A 590 17.91 -16.59 -12.73
C ALA A 590 16.99 -15.52 -13.37
N GLN A 591 16.19 -15.79 -14.41
CA GLN A 591 15.57 -14.67 -15.15
C GLN A 591 14.41 -13.94 -14.42
N HIS A 592 13.70 -14.60 -13.49
CA HIS A 592 12.67 -13.92 -12.69
C HIS A 592 13.25 -13.16 -11.49
N SER A 593 14.40 -13.59 -10.97
CA SER A 593 15.10 -12.95 -9.85
C SER A 593 16.03 -11.82 -10.28
N ILE A 594 16.45 -11.77 -11.56
CA ILE A 594 17.25 -10.66 -12.10
C ILE A 594 16.47 -9.34 -12.04
N ASN A 595 15.21 -9.29 -12.51
CA ASN A 595 14.45 -8.03 -12.55
C ASN A 595 14.03 -7.48 -11.18
N GLN A 596 13.80 -8.33 -10.16
CA GLN A 596 13.33 -7.88 -8.84
C GLN A 596 14.43 -7.16 -8.05
N PHE A 597 15.66 -7.66 -8.13
CA PHE A 597 16.80 -7.07 -7.44
C PHE A 597 17.39 -5.87 -8.17
N ASP A 598 17.16 -5.71 -9.46
CA ASP A 598 17.66 -4.56 -10.23
C ASP A 598 17.05 -3.23 -9.74
N VAL A 599 15.75 -3.21 -9.42
CA VAL A 599 15.08 -2.02 -8.87
C VAL A 599 15.61 -1.70 -7.47
N LEU A 600 15.75 -2.72 -6.62
CA LEU A 600 16.33 -2.55 -5.28
C LEU A 600 17.79 -2.06 -5.36
N GLN A 601 18.57 -2.56 -6.31
CA GLN A 601 19.94 -2.11 -6.55
C GLN A 601 20.00 -0.63 -6.96
N LYS A 602 19.06 -0.15 -7.78
CA LYS A 602 18.95 1.28 -8.09
C LYS A 602 18.71 2.11 -6.84
N TYR A 603 17.81 1.67 -5.95
CA TYR A 603 17.56 2.36 -4.68
C TYR A 603 18.77 2.38 -3.75
N LEU A 604 19.52 1.27 -3.68
CA LEU A 604 20.77 1.19 -2.92
C LEU A 604 21.84 2.12 -3.50
N ASN A 605 22.03 2.12 -4.82
CA ASN A 605 22.95 3.06 -5.47
C ASN A 605 22.51 4.52 -5.26
N GLY A 606 21.20 4.73 -5.13
CA GLY A 606 20.58 6.02 -4.82
C GLY A 606 20.60 6.42 -3.35
N ASN A 607 21.26 5.66 -2.46
CA ASN A 607 21.36 5.93 -1.02
C ASN A 607 20.01 6.23 -0.32
N ILE A 608 18.89 5.75 -0.87
CA ILE A 608 17.55 6.13 -0.41
C ILE A 608 17.32 5.68 1.04
N PHE A 609 17.88 4.55 1.45
CA PHE A 609 17.68 4.05 2.81
C PHE A 609 18.45 4.85 3.87
N ILE A 610 19.44 5.66 3.48
CA ILE A 610 20.06 6.64 4.38
C ILE A 610 19.02 7.65 4.82
N THR A 611 18.21 8.18 3.90
CA THR A 611 17.14 9.14 4.24
C THR A 611 16.05 8.55 5.16
N VAL A 612 15.78 7.24 5.02
CA VAL A 612 14.90 6.50 5.93
C VAL A 612 15.50 6.42 7.33
N TYR A 613 16.81 6.13 7.42
CA TYR A 613 17.55 6.16 8.68
C TYR A 613 17.54 7.55 9.31
N GLU A 614 17.83 8.60 8.53
CA GLU A 614 17.86 9.98 9.01
C GLU A 614 16.54 10.40 9.66
N HIS A 615 15.41 10.06 9.02
CA HIS A 615 14.08 10.32 9.56
C HIS A 615 13.79 9.50 10.83
N LEU A 616 14.17 8.21 10.87
CA LEU A 616 14.02 7.38 12.06
C LEU A 616 14.85 7.93 13.23
N ALA A 617 16.10 8.32 12.98
CA ALA A 617 16.99 8.91 13.97
C ALA A 617 16.47 10.27 14.47
N ALA A 618 16.01 11.14 13.59
CA ALA A 618 15.43 12.43 13.97
C ALA A 618 14.18 12.27 14.85
N PHE A 619 13.31 11.31 14.51
CA PHE A 619 12.13 11.01 15.32
C PHE A 619 12.47 10.35 16.66
N ALA A 620 13.52 9.53 16.73
CA ALA A 620 14.02 8.97 17.98
C ALA A 620 14.50 10.10 18.93
N GLU A 621 15.29 11.04 18.40
CA GLU A 621 15.83 12.19 19.15
C GLU A 621 14.72 13.14 19.63
N ILE A 622 13.73 13.44 18.79
CA ILE A 622 12.54 14.24 19.19
C ILE A 622 11.76 13.53 20.30
N GLY A 623 11.58 12.22 20.18
CA GLY A 623 10.91 11.40 21.18
C GLY A 623 11.61 11.41 22.54
N ALA A 624 12.94 11.48 22.55
CA ALA A 624 13.77 11.51 23.76
C ALA A 624 13.73 12.86 24.50
N ALA A 625 13.50 13.97 23.79
CA ALA A 625 13.54 15.32 24.37
C ALA A 625 12.23 15.82 25.01
N GLU A 626 11.10 15.15 24.77
CA GLU A 626 9.78 15.54 25.29
C GLU A 626 9.42 14.80 26.58
N GLU A 627 10.09 15.15 27.69
CA GLU A 627 9.73 14.69 29.04
C GLU A 627 8.89 15.70 29.85
N SER A 628 8.59 16.91 29.35
CA SER A 628 7.80 17.90 30.10
C SER A 628 6.30 17.89 29.73
N PRO A 629 5.37 17.63 30.66
CA PRO A 629 3.94 17.43 30.36
C PRO A 629 3.10 18.68 30.04
N ASP A 630 3.66 19.90 30.10
CA ASP A 630 2.86 21.13 30.27
C ASP A 630 2.85 22.11 29.08
N GLN A 631 3.24 21.70 27.87
CA GLN A 631 3.11 22.55 26.69
C GLN A 631 2.09 21.96 25.71
N GLU A 632 0.84 22.43 25.81
CA GLU A 632 -0.13 22.31 24.72
C GLU A 632 0.41 23.07 23.51
N MET A 633 1.11 22.36 22.62
CA MET A 633 1.54 22.90 21.33
C MET A 633 0.30 23.02 20.43
N GLU A 634 -0.27 24.23 20.37
CA GLU A 634 -1.16 24.65 19.30
C GLU A 634 -0.38 24.72 17.97
N CYS A 635 -0.14 23.58 17.33
CA CYS A 635 0.28 23.56 15.94
C CYS A 635 -0.29 22.33 15.24
N GLY A 636 -0.86 22.50 14.05
CA GLY A 636 -1.47 21.43 13.24
C GLY A 636 -0.50 20.34 12.73
N SER A 637 0.74 20.29 13.22
CA SER A 637 1.84 19.40 12.84
C SER A 637 1.78 17.93 13.31
N PRO A 638 1.21 17.53 14.48
CA PRO A 638 1.43 16.18 15.02
C PRO A 638 0.83 15.06 14.16
N ARG A 639 -0.20 15.35 13.36
CA ARG A 639 -0.85 14.36 12.48
C ARG A 639 0.05 13.92 11.30
N ASN A 640 0.91 14.81 10.82
CA ASN A 640 1.84 14.50 9.73
C ASN A 640 2.99 13.62 10.22
N HIS A 641 3.51 13.87 11.44
CA HIS A 641 4.54 13.02 12.06
C HIS A 641 4.09 11.56 12.19
N TYR A 642 2.89 11.29 12.73
CA TYR A 642 2.39 9.91 12.79
C TYR A 642 2.21 9.29 11.41
N THR A 643 1.80 10.07 10.41
CA THR A 643 1.62 9.54 9.05
C THR A 643 2.97 9.16 8.45
N CYS A 644 3.99 9.99 8.64
CA CYS A 644 5.36 9.71 8.23
C CYS A 644 5.93 8.48 8.95
N LEU A 645 5.84 8.42 10.28
CA LEU A 645 6.32 7.29 11.08
C LEU A 645 5.66 5.95 10.71
N ARG A 646 4.35 5.95 10.44
CA ARG A 646 3.66 4.75 9.94
C ARG A 646 4.24 4.27 8.62
N LEU A 647 4.57 5.21 7.71
CA LEU A 647 5.20 4.88 6.43
C LEU A 647 6.63 4.37 6.62
N LEU A 648 7.40 4.94 7.55
CA LEU A 648 8.75 4.47 7.90
C LEU A 648 8.70 3.05 8.49
N PHE A 649 7.79 2.78 9.42
CA PHE A 649 7.58 1.43 9.96
C PHE A 649 7.15 0.45 8.86
N ASP A 650 6.31 0.89 7.92
CA ASP A 650 5.93 0.07 6.77
C ASP A 650 7.09 -0.19 5.80
N CYS A 651 8.02 0.76 5.62
CA CYS A 651 9.26 0.56 4.86
C CYS A 651 10.14 -0.51 5.54
N VAL A 652 10.43 -0.34 6.83
CA VAL A 652 11.23 -1.29 7.61
C VAL A 652 10.59 -2.67 7.58
N ARG A 653 9.27 -2.76 7.82
CA ARG A 653 8.54 -4.03 7.78
C ARG A 653 8.57 -4.70 6.41
N ALA A 654 8.41 -3.96 5.31
CA ALA A 654 8.49 -4.51 3.96
C ALA A 654 9.86 -5.17 3.68
N ILE A 655 10.93 -4.63 4.24
CA ILE A 655 12.29 -5.17 4.14
C ILE A 655 12.47 -6.38 5.08
N MET A 656 12.01 -6.27 6.33
CA MET A 656 12.19 -7.30 7.36
C MET A 656 11.31 -8.54 7.13
N ASP A 657 10.18 -8.41 6.45
CA ASP A 657 9.31 -9.54 6.09
C ASP A 657 9.81 -10.27 4.82
N ALA A 658 10.70 -9.66 4.03
CA ALA A 658 11.23 -10.23 2.78
C ALA A 658 12.18 -11.41 3.05
N CYS A 659 11.68 -12.62 2.83
CA CYS A 659 12.44 -13.84 3.07
C CYS A 659 13.58 -14.02 2.06
N GLU A 660 13.43 -13.51 0.84
CA GLU A 660 14.39 -13.58 -0.28
C GLU A 660 15.72 -12.90 0.03
N LEU A 661 15.69 -11.84 0.85
CA LEU A 661 16.87 -11.11 1.34
C LEU A 661 17.69 -11.95 2.31
N THR A 662 17.05 -12.83 3.08
CA THR A 662 17.74 -13.69 4.06
C THR A 662 18.12 -15.06 3.49
N SER A 663 17.31 -15.62 2.58
CA SER A 663 17.44 -17.01 2.09
C SER A 663 18.57 -17.18 1.06
N SER A 664 18.70 -16.27 0.10
CA SER A 664 19.66 -16.37 -1.00
C SER A 664 20.99 -15.66 -0.71
N ALA A 665 22.11 -16.16 -1.27
CA ALA A 665 23.41 -15.52 -1.09
C ALA A 665 23.46 -14.11 -1.71
N LYS A 666 22.86 -13.94 -2.90
CA LYS A 666 22.70 -12.63 -3.56
C LYS A 666 21.81 -11.69 -2.74
N GLY A 667 20.69 -12.20 -2.18
CA GLY A 667 19.83 -11.44 -1.29
C GLY A 667 20.54 -10.96 -0.03
N ARG A 668 21.37 -11.81 0.58
CA ARG A 668 22.16 -11.44 1.78
C ARG A 668 23.24 -10.38 1.48
N GLU A 669 23.84 -10.43 0.29
CA GLU A 669 24.76 -9.38 -0.16
C GLU A 669 24.06 -8.02 -0.22
N MET A 670 22.86 -7.99 -0.83
CA MET A 670 22.05 -6.79 -0.91
C MET A 670 21.53 -6.34 0.45
N TYR A 671 21.13 -7.28 1.31
CA TYR A 671 20.71 -6.99 2.68
C TYR A 671 21.82 -6.33 3.48
N ARG A 672 23.10 -6.71 3.29
CA ARG A 672 24.23 -6.04 3.95
C ARG A 672 24.34 -4.57 3.55
N THR A 673 24.30 -4.28 2.26
CA THR A 673 24.36 -2.90 1.76
C THR A 673 23.15 -2.09 2.22
N LEU A 674 21.98 -2.73 2.24
CA LEU A 674 20.74 -2.13 2.74
C LEU A 674 20.85 -1.80 4.23
N MET A 675 21.32 -2.73 5.06
CA MET A 675 21.50 -2.52 6.51
C MET A 675 22.53 -1.44 6.81
N ARG A 676 23.62 -1.32 6.04
CA ARG A 676 24.56 -0.21 6.19
C ARG A 676 23.89 1.16 6.03
N GLN A 677 23.01 1.29 5.03
CA GLN A 677 22.27 2.52 4.84
C GLN A 677 21.18 2.73 5.89
N LEU A 678 20.42 1.68 6.24
CA LEU A 678 19.24 1.77 7.11
C LEU A 678 19.58 1.78 8.62
N ALA A 679 20.71 1.21 9.03
CA ALA A 679 21.11 1.07 10.43
C ALA A 679 22.25 2.03 10.81
N GLU A 680 23.19 2.27 9.89
CA GLU A 680 24.41 3.06 10.16
C GLU A 680 24.36 4.44 9.47
N GLY A 681 23.46 4.65 8.50
CA GLY A 681 23.39 5.89 7.72
C GLY A 681 24.58 6.10 6.78
N GLU A 682 25.29 5.02 6.44
CA GLU A 682 26.52 5.08 5.63
C GLU A 682 26.27 4.64 4.17
N SER A 683 26.97 5.28 3.24
CA SER A 683 26.94 4.92 1.81
C SER A 683 28.04 3.90 1.46
N GLY A 684 27.81 3.09 0.40
CA GLY A 684 28.86 2.27 -0.22
C GLY A 684 28.72 0.74 -0.12
N CYS A 685 29.35 0.06 -1.09
CA CYS A 685 29.41 -1.40 -1.18
C CYS A 685 30.69 -1.93 -0.50
N THR A 686 30.56 -2.93 0.39
CA THR A 686 31.75 -3.57 0.98
C THR A 686 32.43 -4.42 -0.08
N LYS A 687 33.77 -4.41 -0.10
CA LYS A 687 34.56 -5.36 -0.90
C LYS A 687 34.06 -6.79 -0.64
N THR A 688 34.15 -7.64 -1.66
CA THR A 688 33.65 -9.02 -1.79
C THR A 688 34.21 -10.00 -0.74
N SER A 689 34.05 -9.71 0.55
CA SER A 689 34.25 -10.67 1.64
C SER A 689 32.96 -11.47 1.84
N ALA A 690 33.10 -12.67 2.38
CA ALA A 690 31.96 -13.50 2.76
C ALA A 690 31.00 -12.70 3.68
N VAL A 691 29.70 -12.86 3.48
CA VAL A 691 28.68 -12.22 4.33
C VAL A 691 28.76 -12.82 5.74
N ASP A 692 29.22 -12.02 6.70
CA ASP A 692 29.20 -12.39 8.12
C ASP A 692 27.79 -12.19 8.70
N ILE A 693 27.12 -13.29 9.01
CA ILE A 693 25.73 -13.30 9.48
C ILE A 693 25.58 -12.60 10.84
N PRO A 694 26.45 -12.82 11.84
CA PRO A 694 26.51 -12.02 13.06
C PRO A 694 26.51 -10.50 12.85
N VAL A 695 27.26 -9.99 11.87
CA VAL A 695 27.27 -8.56 11.55
C VAL A 695 25.90 -8.10 11.05
N LEU A 696 25.25 -8.89 10.18
CA LEU A 696 23.89 -8.59 9.73
C LEU A 696 22.88 -8.60 10.88
N ILE A 697 23.00 -9.55 11.82
CA ILE A 697 22.15 -9.58 13.02
C ILE A 697 22.40 -8.32 13.87
N LYS A 698 23.66 -7.91 14.03
CA LYS A 698 24.00 -6.69 14.77
C LYS A 698 23.38 -5.43 14.14
N SER A 699 23.54 -5.21 12.83
CA SER A 699 22.90 -4.07 12.16
C SER A 699 21.36 -4.15 12.23
N THR A 700 20.79 -5.37 12.22
CA THR A 700 19.33 -5.57 12.44
C THR A 700 18.92 -5.16 13.87
N CYS A 701 19.77 -5.40 14.87
CA CYS A 701 19.54 -4.92 16.24
C CYS A 701 19.61 -3.40 16.33
N ASP A 702 20.47 -2.73 15.56
CA ASP A 702 20.58 -1.27 15.62
C ASP A 702 19.31 -0.59 15.07
N VAL A 703 18.68 -1.16 14.03
CA VAL A 703 17.35 -0.72 13.56
C VAL A 703 16.26 -0.98 14.61
N PHE A 704 16.36 -2.09 15.35
CA PHE A 704 15.43 -2.38 16.45
C PHE A 704 15.51 -1.30 17.53
N ASP A 705 16.72 -0.87 17.88
CA ASP A 705 16.97 0.10 18.94
C ASP A 705 16.38 1.47 18.60
N LEU A 706 16.53 1.93 17.34
CA LEU A 706 15.87 3.16 16.86
C LEU A 706 14.35 3.10 16.98
N VAL A 707 13.72 2.00 16.55
CA VAL A 707 12.26 1.85 16.62
C VAL A 707 11.78 1.72 18.07
N GLU A 708 12.54 1.02 18.93
CA GLU A 708 12.25 0.93 20.36
C GLU A 708 12.30 2.32 21.02
N GLU A 709 13.29 3.13 20.71
CA GLU A 709 13.46 4.50 21.24
C GLU A 709 12.28 5.41 20.84
N ILE A 710 11.88 5.40 19.57
CA ILE A 710 10.69 6.13 19.08
C ILE A 710 9.44 5.75 19.90
N LEU A 711 9.26 4.46 20.21
CA LEU A 711 8.09 3.99 20.97
C LEU A 711 8.16 4.28 22.47
N ARG A 712 9.37 4.48 23.02
CA ARG A 712 9.59 4.90 24.41
C ARG A 712 9.33 6.40 24.60
N GLY A 713 9.59 7.21 23.56
CA GLY A 713 9.39 8.65 23.58
C GLY A 713 8.00 9.08 24.08
N GLY A 714 7.99 10.01 25.04
CA GLY A 714 6.76 10.54 25.66
C GLY A 714 5.95 11.43 24.72
N GLY A 715 6.62 12.11 23.80
CA GLY A 715 6.08 13.17 22.92
C GLY A 715 5.13 12.72 21.81
N MET A 716 5.29 11.50 21.30
CA MET A 716 4.45 10.97 20.21
C MET A 716 3.16 10.32 20.74
N GLY A 717 2.42 11.10 21.54
CA GLY A 717 0.99 11.03 21.86
C GLY A 717 0.29 9.70 22.16
N ASP A 718 -0.92 9.86 22.69
CA ASP A 718 -1.73 8.77 23.27
C ASP A 718 -2.43 7.86 22.23
N ASP A 719 -1.87 7.68 21.02
CA ASP A 719 -2.44 6.82 19.98
C ASP A 719 -1.96 5.36 20.12
N LEU A 720 -2.72 4.57 20.87
CA LEU A 720 -2.46 3.13 21.00
C LEU A 720 -2.46 2.37 19.65
N SER A 721 -3.16 2.86 18.62
CA SER A 721 -3.12 2.20 17.30
C SER A 721 -1.73 2.34 16.66
N PHE A 722 -1.17 3.55 16.69
CA PHE A 722 0.17 3.84 16.21
C PHE A 722 1.22 2.99 16.92
N VAL A 723 1.18 2.93 18.25
CA VAL A 723 2.13 2.13 19.04
C VAL A 723 2.05 0.65 18.67
N MET A 724 0.86 0.11 18.44
CA MET A 724 0.72 -1.30 18.00
C MET A 724 1.27 -1.55 16.59
N GLU A 725 1.28 -0.56 15.70
CA GLU A 725 1.94 -0.65 14.40
C GLU A 725 3.46 -0.71 14.57
N GLY A 726 4.03 0.10 15.46
CA GLY A 726 5.45 0.02 15.82
C GLY A 726 5.84 -1.31 16.50
N ILE A 727 5.01 -1.83 17.41
CA ILE A 727 5.23 -3.18 18.00
C ILE A 727 5.22 -4.26 16.91
N SER A 728 4.34 -4.14 15.92
CA SER A 728 4.32 -5.07 14.79
C SER A 728 5.57 -4.94 13.92
N CYS A 729 6.15 -3.74 13.79
CA CYS A 729 7.44 -3.52 13.15
C CYS A 729 8.59 -4.20 13.91
N LEU A 730 8.65 -4.06 15.25
CA LEU A 730 9.64 -4.73 16.09
C LEU A 730 9.56 -6.27 16.02
N GLU A 731 8.36 -6.83 15.93
CA GLU A 731 8.17 -8.28 15.70
C GLU A 731 8.72 -8.73 14.34
N SER A 732 8.51 -7.95 13.27
CA SER A 732 9.09 -8.24 11.95
C SER A 732 10.62 -8.19 11.98
N ILE A 733 11.21 -7.21 12.67
CA ILE A 733 12.67 -7.12 12.87
C ILE A 733 13.19 -8.35 13.64
N LEU A 734 12.54 -8.71 14.75
CA LEU A 734 12.90 -9.90 15.54
C LEU A 734 12.75 -11.20 14.74
N SER A 735 11.71 -11.31 13.91
CA SER A 735 11.50 -12.42 12.98
C SER A 735 12.66 -12.51 11.98
N CYS A 736 13.07 -11.38 11.38
CA CYS A 736 14.22 -11.32 10.48
C CYS A 736 15.52 -11.78 11.16
N ALA A 737 15.83 -11.26 12.36
CA ALA A 737 16.99 -11.66 13.14
C ALA A 737 16.97 -13.17 13.48
N THR A 738 15.79 -13.71 13.81
CA THR A 738 15.61 -15.15 14.08
C THR A 738 15.84 -15.99 12.82
N ARG A 739 15.42 -15.54 11.63
CA ARG A 739 15.72 -16.23 10.36
C ARG A 739 17.22 -16.26 10.08
N LEU A 740 17.93 -15.16 10.33
CA LEU A 740 19.39 -15.10 10.18
C LEU A 740 20.10 -16.05 11.16
N GLU A 741 19.68 -16.11 12.42
CA GLU A 741 20.20 -17.07 13.42
C GLU A 741 19.97 -18.53 13.01
N GLN A 742 18.85 -18.85 12.35
CA GLN A 742 18.61 -20.21 11.85
C GLN A 742 19.57 -20.63 10.74
N ILE A 743 20.05 -19.68 9.93
CA ILE A 743 21.02 -19.98 8.86
C ILE A 743 22.37 -20.38 9.47
N THR A 744 22.81 -19.72 10.54
CA THR A 744 24.08 -20.06 11.21
C THR A 744 24.04 -21.47 11.82
N LYS A 745 22.85 -21.93 12.26
CA LYS A 745 22.64 -23.30 12.77
C LYS A 745 22.70 -24.39 11.69
N ASN A 746 22.29 -24.06 10.46
CA ASN A 746 22.13 -25.04 9.37
C ASN A 746 23.37 -25.15 8.46
N SER A 747 24.32 -24.21 8.55
CA SER A 747 25.53 -24.22 7.73
C SER A 747 26.54 -25.25 8.24
N THR A 748 26.58 -26.43 7.64
CA THR A 748 27.57 -27.51 7.87
C THR A 748 29.04 -27.13 7.57
N ILE A 749 29.31 -25.88 7.18
CA ILE A 749 30.64 -25.38 6.78
C ILE A 749 31.24 -24.43 7.85
N LEU A 750 30.45 -23.99 8.84
CA LEU A 750 30.85 -23.06 9.91
C LEU A 750 30.51 -23.63 11.30
N ASP A 751 30.99 -24.84 11.62
CA ASP A 751 30.94 -25.39 12.99
C ASP A 751 31.94 -24.65 13.91
N VAL A 752 31.76 -23.34 14.09
CA VAL A 752 32.47 -22.54 15.09
C VAL A 752 31.48 -22.20 16.21
N PRO A 753 31.54 -22.88 17.38
CA PRO A 753 30.57 -22.73 18.47
C PRO A 753 30.37 -21.28 18.94
N GLU A 754 31.46 -20.50 18.96
CA GLU A 754 31.48 -19.11 19.45
C GLU A 754 30.62 -18.16 18.59
N ILE A 755 30.62 -18.34 17.26
CA ILE A 755 29.84 -17.51 16.33
C ILE A 755 28.33 -17.77 16.49
N ASN A 756 27.97 -19.06 16.62
CA ASN A 756 26.59 -19.48 16.84
C ASN A 756 26.05 -19.00 18.20
N GLU A 757 26.90 -18.98 19.22
CA GLU A 757 26.53 -18.46 20.55
C GLU A 757 26.35 -16.94 20.53
N GLY A 758 27.22 -16.19 19.84
CA GLY A 758 27.08 -14.74 19.66
C GLY A 758 25.77 -14.34 18.98
N ALA A 759 25.42 -15.00 17.86
CA ALA A 759 24.16 -14.77 17.15
C ALA A 759 22.92 -15.03 18.01
N LYS A 760 22.91 -16.17 18.72
CA LYS A 760 21.84 -16.55 19.66
C LYS A 760 21.68 -15.54 20.79
N ASN A 761 22.78 -15.02 21.34
CA ASN A 761 22.76 -14.03 22.42
C ASN A 761 22.15 -12.69 21.97
N MET A 762 22.43 -12.24 20.75
CA MET A 762 21.82 -11.03 20.19
C MET A 762 20.30 -11.17 20.02
N VAL A 763 19.82 -12.28 19.42
CA VAL A 763 18.38 -12.53 19.28
C VAL A 763 17.68 -12.65 20.64
N CYS A 764 18.33 -13.29 21.62
CA CYS A 764 17.82 -13.34 23.00
C CYS A 764 17.71 -11.95 23.63
N THR A 765 18.66 -11.06 23.35
CA THR A 765 18.64 -9.67 23.83
C THR A 765 17.47 -8.90 23.23
N LEU A 766 17.19 -9.05 21.92
CA LEU A 766 16.03 -8.43 21.27
C LEU A 766 14.70 -8.89 21.87
N ARG A 767 14.55 -10.20 22.16
CA ARG A 767 13.35 -10.73 22.85
C ARG A 767 13.14 -10.04 24.20
N LYS A 768 14.20 -9.92 25.00
CA LYS A 768 14.15 -9.24 26.31
C LYS A 768 13.78 -7.76 26.17
N LYS A 769 14.38 -7.04 25.23
CA LYS A 769 14.05 -5.63 24.94
C LYS A 769 12.58 -5.48 24.56
N LEU A 770 12.07 -6.30 23.64
CA LEU A 770 10.66 -6.29 23.24
C LEU A 770 9.70 -6.58 24.42
N SER A 771 10.05 -7.55 25.26
CA SER A 771 9.28 -7.87 26.46
C SER A 771 9.23 -6.68 27.43
N ASN A 772 10.38 -6.07 27.71
CA ASN A 772 10.49 -4.90 28.59
C ASN A 772 9.70 -3.71 28.05
N LEU A 773 9.75 -3.45 26.73
CA LEU A 773 8.95 -2.40 26.11
C LEU A 773 7.44 -2.68 26.28
N CYS A 774 6.99 -3.91 26.04
CA CYS A 774 5.59 -4.28 26.25
C CYS A 774 5.15 -4.06 27.71
N HIS A 775 6.02 -4.36 28.67
CA HIS A 775 5.79 -4.10 30.09
C HIS A 775 5.58 -2.60 30.38
N ILE A 776 6.47 -1.75 29.86
CA ILE A 776 6.39 -0.29 30.01
C ILE A 776 5.11 0.27 29.38
N LEU A 777 4.74 -0.21 28.18
CA LEU A 777 3.53 0.22 27.49
C LEU A 777 2.24 -0.19 28.23
N LEU A 778 2.26 -1.30 28.97
CA LEU A 778 1.14 -1.70 29.84
C LEU A 778 1.05 -0.79 31.08
N GLN A 779 2.16 -0.23 31.56
CA GLN A 779 2.21 0.71 32.70
C GLN A 779 1.94 2.17 32.29
N ARG A 780 2.04 2.50 30.99
CA ARG A 780 1.78 3.85 30.46
C ARG A 780 0.31 4.26 30.66
N ARG A 781 0.09 5.55 30.97
CA ARG A 781 -1.24 6.18 30.97
C ARG A 781 -1.64 6.56 29.55
N TRP A 782 -2.89 6.28 29.18
CA TRP A 782 -3.44 6.54 27.86
C TRP A 782 -4.60 7.54 27.93
N SER A 783 -4.85 8.25 26.83
CA SER A 783 -5.94 9.23 26.72
C SER A 783 -7.32 8.68 27.06
N ILE A 784 -8.17 9.57 27.60
CA ILE A 784 -9.54 9.27 28.01
C ILE A 784 -10.37 8.87 26.77
N GLY A 785 -10.72 7.59 26.68
CA GLY A 785 -11.50 7.04 25.55
C GLY A 785 -10.80 5.94 24.75
N THR A 786 -9.53 5.66 25.05
CA THR A 786 -8.77 4.57 24.44
C THR A 786 -9.45 3.22 24.67
N LYS A 787 -9.65 2.45 23.58
CA LYS A 787 -10.32 1.13 23.65
C LYS A 787 -9.30 0.02 23.77
N PHE A 788 -9.31 -0.65 24.91
CA PHE A 788 -8.55 -1.87 25.13
C PHE A 788 -9.30 -3.11 24.60
N SER A 789 -8.55 -3.99 23.94
CA SER A 789 -9.06 -5.16 23.21
C SER A 789 -8.03 -6.29 23.20
N LYS A 790 -8.43 -7.48 22.71
CA LYS A 790 -7.51 -8.61 22.51
C LYS A 790 -6.40 -8.28 21.48
N LYS A 791 -6.66 -7.39 20.50
CA LYS A 791 -5.71 -7.08 19.42
C LYS A 791 -4.57 -6.15 19.85
N ASN A 792 -4.77 -5.33 20.88
CA ASN A 792 -3.75 -4.41 21.41
C ASN A 792 -3.20 -4.91 22.74
N VAL A 793 -3.88 -4.65 23.86
CA VAL A 793 -3.43 -5.06 25.21
C VAL A 793 -3.25 -6.58 25.31
N GLY A 794 -4.15 -7.37 24.70
CA GLY A 794 -3.97 -8.82 24.65
C GLY A 794 -2.72 -9.27 23.91
N LYS A 795 -2.31 -8.54 22.86
CA LYS A 795 -1.08 -8.79 22.11
C LYS A 795 0.16 -8.37 22.92
N LEU A 796 0.14 -7.18 23.54
CA LEU A 796 1.22 -6.73 24.44
C LEU A 796 1.47 -7.73 25.57
N LEU A 797 0.40 -8.25 26.18
CA LEU A 797 0.51 -9.27 27.23
C LEU A 797 1.09 -10.59 26.72
N ALA A 798 0.68 -11.04 25.53
CA ALA A 798 1.25 -12.24 24.94
C ALA A 798 2.75 -12.08 24.68
N LEU A 799 3.18 -10.95 24.09
CA LEU A 799 4.59 -10.68 23.81
C LEU A 799 5.43 -10.52 25.09
N TYR A 800 4.89 -9.86 26.11
CA TYR A 800 5.53 -9.76 27.42
C TYR A 800 5.75 -11.16 28.03
N ILE A 801 4.74 -12.03 28.02
CA ILE A 801 4.89 -13.39 28.58
C ILE A 801 5.85 -14.24 27.71
N ASP A 802 5.67 -14.23 26.39
CA ASP A 802 6.36 -15.12 25.45
C ASP A 802 7.85 -14.77 25.27
N TYR A 803 8.22 -13.51 25.49
CA TYR A 803 9.60 -13.04 25.31
C TYR A 803 10.30 -12.64 26.60
N SER A 804 9.69 -12.83 27.77
CA SER A 804 10.39 -12.73 29.07
C SER A 804 11.43 -13.84 29.28
N PHE A 805 11.95 -14.46 28.21
CA PHE A 805 12.70 -15.71 28.24
C PHE A 805 14.11 -15.57 28.88
N VAL A 806 14.42 -16.53 29.75
CA VAL A 806 15.78 -16.94 30.12
C VAL A 806 15.84 -18.45 29.86
N PRO A 807 16.86 -18.97 29.14
CA PRO A 807 16.99 -20.41 28.92
C PRO A 807 16.91 -21.19 30.22
N PHE A 808 16.06 -22.21 30.24
CA PHE A 808 15.93 -23.12 31.37
C PHE A 808 17.21 -23.96 31.48
N THR A 809 18.19 -23.47 32.26
CA THR A 809 19.41 -24.21 32.57
C THR A 809 19.41 -24.52 34.05
N PHE A 810 19.20 -25.80 34.39
CA PHE A 810 19.33 -26.30 35.78
C PHE A 810 20.71 -26.04 36.40
N GLU A 811 21.71 -25.69 35.59
CA GLU A 811 23.09 -25.49 36.03
C GLU A 811 23.36 -24.16 36.74
N LYS A 812 22.51 -23.13 36.62
CA LYS A 812 22.84 -21.77 37.10
C LYS A 812 21.83 -21.09 38.04
N SER A 813 20.59 -21.55 38.19
CA SER A 813 19.61 -20.88 39.08
C SER A 813 18.81 -21.86 39.94
N ASN A 814 19.02 -21.83 41.26
CA ASN A 814 18.21 -22.56 42.25
C ASN A 814 16.91 -21.81 42.64
N LYS A 815 16.58 -20.68 42.00
CA LYS A 815 15.43 -19.84 42.35
C LYS A 815 14.43 -19.76 41.19
N ILE A 816 13.18 -20.18 41.44
CA ILE A 816 12.05 -20.11 40.49
C ILE A 816 11.82 -18.66 39.99
N ASN A 817 12.15 -17.66 40.82
CA ASN A 817 12.00 -16.23 40.49
C ASN A 817 13.03 -15.72 39.45
N GLU A 818 14.06 -16.50 39.12
CA GLU A 818 15.06 -16.15 38.09
C GLU A 818 14.66 -16.70 36.70
N MET A 819 13.59 -17.51 36.62
CA MET A 819 13.01 -17.98 35.36
C MET A 819 12.08 -16.91 34.79
N GLY A 820 12.47 -16.28 33.69
CA GLY A 820 11.80 -15.04 33.27
C GLY A 820 10.32 -15.19 32.83
N HIS A 821 9.90 -16.29 32.19
CA HIS A 821 8.47 -16.54 31.91
C HIS A 821 7.63 -16.74 33.18
N MET A 822 8.15 -17.54 34.11
CA MET A 822 7.51 -17.78 35.41
C MET A 822 7.40 -16.48 36.21
N ASN A 823 8.45 -15.65 36.21
CA ASN A 823 8.42 -14.36 36.90
C ASN A 823 7.35 -13.42 36.32
N ALA A 824 7.22 -13.35 34.99
CA ALA A 824 6.17 -12.56 34.34
C ALA A 824 4.76 -13.06 34.72
N LEU A 825 4.54 -14.38 34.75
CA LEU A 825 3.25 -14.97 35.15
C LEU A 825 2.95 -14.74 36.64
N ILE A 826 3.95 -14.86 37.51
CA ILE A 826 3.83 -14.60 38.95
C ILE A 826 3.47 -13.13 39.17
N HIS A 827 4.21 -12.20 38.57
CA HIS A 827 3.96 -10.77 38.69
C HIS A 827 2.57 -10.38 38.19
N LEU A 828 2.17 -10.84 36.99
CA LEU A 828 0.84 -10.56 36.46
C LEU A 828 -0.29 -11.12 37.35
N SER A 829 -0.11 -12.33 37.89
CA SER A 829 -1.15 -12.97 38.70
C SER A 829 -1.25 -12.41 40.12
N ARG A 830 -0.11 -12.27 40.80
CA ARG A 830 -0.03 -11.90 42.22
C ARG A 830 -0.06 -10.40 42.46
N ASP A 831 0.54 -9.62 41.56
CA ASP A 831 0.77 -8.19 41.80
C ASP A 831 -0.14 -7.32 40.92
N VAL A 832 -0.51 -7.76 39.71
CA VAL A 832 -1.29 -6.93 38.77
C VAL A 832 -2.78 -7.23 38.80
N ILE A 833 -3.18 -8.47 38.52
CA ILE A 833 -4.60 -8.85 38.40
C ILE A 833 -5.32 -8.80 39.76
N SER A 834 -4.59 -9.06 40.84
CA SER A 834 -5.07 -9.03 42.23
C SER A 834 -5.42 -7.62 42.74
N GLU A 835 -4.89 -6.57 42.12
CA GLU A 835 -5.14 -5.18 42.52
C GLU A 835 -6.52 -4.69 42.10
N LEU A 836 -7.03 -5.10 40.93
CA LEU A 836 -8.32 -4.60 40.39
C LEU A 836 -9.53 -4.78 41.34
N PRO A 837 -9.70 -5.92 42.05
CA PRO A 837 -10.72 -6.09 43.08
C PRO A 837 -10.74 -5.00 44.18
N HIS A 838 -9.59 -4.41 44.51
CA HIS A 838 -9.47 -3.38 45.54
C HIS A 838 -10.04 -2.03 45.09
N TYR A 839 -10.32 -1.84 43.79
CA TYR A 839 -10.90 -0.62 43.25
C TYR A 839 -12.43 -0.63 43.29
N PRO A 840 -13.10 0.53 43.45
CA PRO A 840 -14.55 0.61 43.55
C PRO A 840 -15.27 -0.06 42.38
N ARG A 841 -16.07 -1.09 42.68
CA ARG A 841 -16.81 -1.91 41.69
C ARG A 841 -15.92 -2.56 40.61
N CYS A 842 -14.65 -2.79 40.90
CA CYS A 842 -13.65 -3.36 39.99
C CYS A 842 -13.52 -2.60 38.66
N LYS A 843 -13.80 -1.29 38.64
CA LYS A 843 -13.82 -0.51 37.39
C LYS A 843 -12.43 -0.21 36.84
N GLY A 844 -11.44 0.01 37.70
CA GLY A 844 -10.13 0.56 37.33
C GLY A 844 -10.24 2.03 36.88
N PRO A 845 -9.19 2.62 36.28
CA PRO A 845 -7.88 2.01 35.99
C PRO A 845 -7.04 1.77 37.25
N VAL A 846 -6.21 0.73 37.24
CA VAL A 846 -5.24 0.48 38.32
C VAL A 846 -4.07 1.45 38.18
N GLU A 847 -3.60 2.06 39.27
CA GLU A 847 -2.56 3.11 39.22
C GLU A 847 -1.22 2.64 38.63
N THR A 848 -0.80 1.42 38.99
CA THR A 848 0.45 0.78 38.52
C THR A 848 0.32 0.24 37.09
N PHE A 849 -0.89 -0.17 36.69
CA PHE A 849 -1.22 -0.68 35.36
C PHE A 849 -2.49 0.00 34.83
N PRO A 850 -2.39 1.22 34.28
CA PRO A 850 -3.55 1.99 33.83
C PRO A 850 -4.36 1.31 32.71
N THR A 851 -3.71 0.40 31.97
CA THR A 851 -4.34 -0.43 30.95
C THR A 851 -5.23 -1.54 31.53
N LEU A 852 -5.17 -1.82 32.84
CA LEU A 852 -6.04 -2.76 33.55
C LEU A 852 -7.32 -2.07 34.04
N THR A 853 -8.43 -2.40 33.40
CA THR A 853 -9.79 -1.92 33.68
C THR A 853 -10.77 -3.09 33.64
N LEU A 854 -12.01 -2.89 34.07
CA LEU A 854 -13.05 -3.94 33.94
C LEU A 854 -13.26 -4.42 32.49
N GLN A 855 -12.96 -3.58 31.50
CA GLN A 855 -13.11 -3.90 30.08
C GLN A 855 -11.93 -4.72 29.55
N SER A 856 -10.70 -4.39 29.98
CA SER A 856 -9.48 -5.09 29.57
C SER A 856 -9.12 -6.29 30.44
N PHE A 857 -9.75 -6.45 31.62
CA PHE A 857 -9.48 -7.56 32.54
C PHE A 857 -9.51 -8.92 31.86
N SER A 858 -10.43 -9.16 30.92
CA SER A 858 -10.47 -10.43 30.18
C SER A 858 -9.20 -10.71 29.38
N CYS A 859 -8.50 -9.69 28.91
CA CYS A 859 -7.24 -9.86 28.19
C CYS A 859 -6.13 -10.36 29.12
N TYR A 860 -5.95 -9.73 30.29
CA TYR A 860 -5.01 -10.17 31.34
C TYR A 860 -5.33 -11.58 31.83
N PHE A 861 -6.60 -11.78 32.16
CA PHE A 861 -7.08 -13.03 32.72
C PHE A 861 -6.88 -14.21 31.76
N THR A 862 -7.23 -14.04 30.49
CA THR A 862 -7.00 -15.09 29.48
C THR A 862 -5.52 -15.31 29.22
N ALA A 863 -4.70 -14.25 29.14
CA ALA A 863 -3.27 -14.36 28.86
C ALA A 863 -2.52 -15.15 29.94
N VAL A 864 -2.78 -14.88 31.22
CA VAL A 864 -2.16 -15.62 32.34
C VAL A 864 -2.56 -17.10 32.31
N LEU A 865 -3.86 -17.40 32.13
CA LEU A 865 -4.33 -18.79 32.10
C LEU A 865 -3.80 -19.59 30.89
N GLU A 866 -3.70 -18.96 29.72
CA GLU A 866 -3.08 -19.57 28.53
C GLU A 866 -1.57 -19.76 28.73
N GLY A 867 -0.90 -18.81 29.41
CA GLY A 867 0.52 -18.90 29.78
C GLY A 867 0.83 -20.09 30.69
N VAL A 868 0.03 -20.31 31.74
CA VAL A 868 0.23 -21.43 32.69
C VAL A 868 0.23 -22.78 31.96
N ALA A 869 -0.69 -23.00 31.02
CA ALA A 869 -0.76 -24.26 30.27
C ALA A 869 0.40 -24.45 29.28
N ARG A 870 0.92 -23.36 28.70
CA ARG A 870 2.08 -23.41 27.80
C ARG A 870 3.36 -23.74 28.55
N GLU A 871 3.56 -23.15 29.72
CA GLU A 871 4.78 -23.32 30.51
C GLU A 871 4.99 -24.77 30.98
N VAL A 872 3.91 -25.53 31.22
CA VAL A 872 4.00 -26.97 31.48
C VAL A 872 4.67 -27.69 30.31
N ASN A 873 4.33 -27.38 29.05
CA ASN A 873 4.97 -28.00 27.90
C ASN A 873 6.45 -27.61 27.80
N VAL A 874 6.76 -26.32 27.99
CA VAL A 874 8.14 -25.80 27.96
C VAL A 874 9.02 -26.50 28.99
N LEU A 875 8.51 -26.72 30.20
CA LEU A 875 9.21 -27.47 31.24
C LEU A 875 9.59 -28.89 30.79
N PHE A 876 8.63 -29.66 30.27
CA PHE A 876 8.90 -31.04 29.84
C PHE A 876 9.73 -31.14 28.58
N ASP A 877 9.57 -30.22 27.63
CA ASP A 877 10.37 -30.19 26.42
C ASP A 877 11.84 -29.84 26.74
N SER A 878 12.09 -29.05 27.81
CA SER A 878 13.45 -28.74 28.29
C SER A 878 14.09 -29.89 29.08
N MET A 879 13.28 -30.78 29.67
CA MET A 879 13.77 -31.99 30.35
C MET A 879 13.99 -33.16 29.38
N ALA A 880 13.45 -33.09 28.15
CA ALA A 880 13.59 -34.14 27.15
C ALA A 880 15.06 -34.28 26.68
N GLY A 881 15.74 -35.34 27.14
CA GLY A 881 17.12 -35.67 26.76
C GLY A 881 18.19 -35.50 27.85
N VAL A 882 17.79 -35.19 29.10
CA VAL A 882 18.72 -35.05 30.23
C VAL A 882 18.31 -35.97 31.38
N ASP A 883 18.98 -37.11 31.54
CA ASP A 883 18.80 -38.00 32.69
C ASP A 883 19.62 -37.48 33.88
N CYS A 884 19.12 -36.45 34.58
CA CYS A 884 19.78 -35.92 35.77
C CYS A 884 18.82 -35.85 36.98
N PRO A 885 19.05 -36.64 38.05
CA PRO A 885 18.24 -36.62 39.27
C PRO A 885 18.14 -35.25 39.96
N LYS A 886 19.08 -34.33 39.67
CA LYS A 886 19.11 -32.98 40.26
C LYS A 886 18.01 -32.05 39.73
N GLN A 887 17.31 -32.46 38.66
CA GLN A 887 16.34 -31.63 37.93
C GLN A 887 14.88 -31.86 38.37
N VAL A 888 14.61 -32.98 39.03
CA VAL A 888 13.27 -33.40 39.46
C VAL A 888 12.67 -32.45 40.50
N GLY A 889 13.46 -32.08 41.52
CA GLY A 889 13.01 -31.18 42.60
C GLY A 889 12.50 -29.83 42.09
N PRO A 890 13.30 -29.05 41.34
CA PRO A 890 12.86 -27.76 40.79
C PRO A 890 11.69 -27.89 39.81
N ALA A 891 11.58 -29.00 39.06
CA ALA A 891 10.43 -29.24 38.19
C ALA A 891 9.13 -29.34 39.00
N PHE A 892 9.12 -30.04 40.12
CA PHE A 892 7.97 -30.07 41.04
C PHE A 892 7.63 -28.70 41.62
N ASP A 893 8.65 -27.88 41.93
CA ASP A 893 8.41 -26.55 42.48
C ASP A 893 7.78 -25.62 41.43
N VAL A 894 8.21 -25.71 40.15
CA VAL A 894 7.58 -25.00 39.02
C VAL A 894 6.13 -25.45 38.84
N ILE A 895 5.86 -26.77 38.84
CA ILE A 895 4.50 -27.32 38.70
C ILE A 895 3.60 -26.82 39.85
N SER A 896 4.11 -26.80 41.08
CA SER A 896 3.37 -26.28 42.24
C SER A 896 2.96 -24.82 42.04
N VAL A 897 3.91 -23.98 41.62
CA VAL A 897 3.64 -22.55 41.37
C VAL A 897 2.61 -22.37 40.24
N LEU A 898 2.70 -23.15 39.16
CA LEU A 898 1.73 -23.08 38.06
C LEU A 898 0.30 -23.44 38.51
N VAL A 899 0.16 -24.49 39.34
CA VAL A 899 -1.14 -24.88 39.91
C VAL A 899 -1.66 -23.79 40.85
N ASP A 900 -0.80 -23.17 41.64
CA ASP A 900 -1.17 -22.08 42.55
C ASP A 900 -1.63 -20.82 41.79
N ILE A 901 -0.92 -20.43 40.72
CA ILE A 901 -1.32 -19.30 39.86
C ILE A 901 -2.71 -19.54 39.26
N MET A 902 -2.96 -20.76 38.76
CA MET A 902 -4.28 -21.13 38.23
C MET A 902 -5.36 -21.05 39.32
N GLY A 903 -5.06 -21.55 40.53
CA GLY A 903 -5.97 -21.48 41.67
C GLY A 903 -6.33 -20.05 42.05
N GLN A 904 -5.33 -19.18 42.18
CA GLN A 904 -5.52 -17.75 42.48
C GLN A 904 -6.40 -17.07 41.43
N CYS A 905 -6.17 -17.33 40.14
CA CYS A 905 -7.02 -16.82 39.07
C CYS A 905 -8.47 -17.31 39.18
N PHE A 906 -8.69 -18.54 39.63
CA PHE A 906 -10.04 -19.10 39.77
C PHE A 906 -10.78 -18.50 40.98
N ASP A 907 -10.09 -18.33 42.10
CA ASP A 907 -10.64 -17.71 43.31
C ASP A 907 -11.04 -16.24 43.06
N LEU A 908 -10.28 -15.48 42.25
CA LEU A 908 -10.64 -14.09 41.90
C LEU A 908 -12.06 -13.94 41.32
N THR A 909 -12.49 -14.87 40.46
CA THR A 909 -13.86 -14.82 39.91
C THR A 909 -14.91 -15.30 40.88
N LYS A 910 -14.55 -16.16 41.83
CA LYS A 910 -15.46 -16.71 42.83
C LYS A 910 -15.77 -15.65 43.89
N ASP A 911 -14.76 -14.90 44.30
CA ASP A 911 -14.85 -13.98 45.43
C ASP A 911 -15.37 -12.57 45.01
N ASN A 912 -15.36 -12.27 43.70
CA ASN A 912 -15.75 -10.95 43.17
C ASN A 912 -16.94 -11.03 42.20
N PRO A 913 -18.18 -10.77 42.65
CA PRO A 913 -19.37 -10.81 41.81
C PRO A 913 -19.32 -9.98 40.50
N PRO A 914 -18.69 -8.79 40.45
CA PRO A 914 -18.58 -8.01 39.21
C PRO A 914 -17.74 -8.68 38.10
N LEU A 915 -16.87 -9.62 38.48
CA LEU A 915 -15.98 -10.37 37.58
C LEU A 915 -16.61 -11.67 37.06
N VAL A 916 -17.79 -12.06 37.55
CA VAL A 916 -18.54 -13.24 37.08
C VAL A 916 -19.27 -12.92 35.76
N LYS A 917 -18.50 -12.76 34.69
CA LYS A 917 -19.03 -12.61 33.32
C LYS A 917 -18.88 -13.91 32.55
N SER A 918 -19.90 -14.24 31.74
CA SER A 918 -19.92 -15.41 30.84
C SER A 918 -18.60 -15.60 30.06
N THR A 919 -18.03 -14.51 29.52
CA THR A 919 -16.78 -14.54 28.76
C THR A 919 -15.56 -14.95 29.60
N LEU A 920 -15.50 -14.54 30.87
CA LEU A 920 -14.41 -14.86 31.80
C LEU A 920 -14.52 -16.31 32.27
N LEU A 921 -15.73 -16.74 32.65
CA LEU A 921 -16.01 -18.13 33.02
C LEU A 921 -15.71 -19.10 31.86
N LEU A 922 -16.00 -18.69 30.62
CA LEU A 922 -15.67 -19.47 29.44
C LEU A 922 -14.15 -19.58 29.25
N SER A 923 -13.40 -18.50 29.51
CA SER A 923 -11.93 -18.54 29.48
C SER A 923 -11.38 -19.48 30.55
N GLN A 924 -11.90 -19.43 31.78
CA GLN A 924 -11.51 -20.37 32.85
C GLN A 924 -11.74 -21.81 32.43
N LEU A 925 -12.92 -22.12 31.89
CA LEU A 925 -13.28 -23.47 31.51
C LEU A 925 -12.41 -23.97 30.36
N LYS A 926 -12.15 -23.16 29.34
CA LYS A 926 -11.32 -23.52 28.19
C LYS A 926 -9.84 -23.70 28.56
N SER A 927 -9.25 -22.69 29.21
CA SER A 927 -7.84 -22.74 29.59
C SER A 927 -7.60 -23.80 30.65
N GLY A 928 -8.50 -23.95 31.63
CA GLY A 928 -8.46 -25.02 32.62
C GLY A 928 -8.57 -26.41 31.99
N THR A 929 -9.46 -26.60 31.01
CA THR A 929 -9.56 -27.88 30.26
C THR A 929 -8.28 -28.18 29.48
N THR A 930 -7.62 -27.15 28.96
CA THR A 930 -6.36 -27.30 28.22
C THR A 930 -5.21 -27.62 29.16
N PHE A 931 -5.11 -26.91 30.28
CA PHE A 931 -4.15 -27.20 31.35
C PHE A 931 -4.31 -28.62 31.88
N LEU A 932 -5.52 -29.05 32.24
CA LEU A 932 -5.77 -30.40 32.77
C LEU A 932 -5.38 -31.48 31.77
N ARG A 933 -5.67 -31.29 30.49
CA ARG A 933 -5.24 -32.21 29.43
C ARG A 933 -3.71 -32.35 29.43
N THR A 934 -2.99 -31.22 29.38
CA THR A 934 -1.52 -31.21 29.40
C THR A 934 -0.98 -31.85 30.68
N PHE A 935 -1.56 -31.51 31.84
CA PHE A 935 -1.21 -32.06 33.14
C PHE A 935 -1.37 -33.58 33.17
N ILE A 936 -2.50 -34.11 32.70
CA ILE A 936 -2.76 -35.55 32.60
C ILE A 936 -1.76 -36.23 31.65
N THR A 937 -1.46 -35.61 30.51
CA THR A 937 -0.58 -36.25 29.50
C THR A 937 0.91 -36.18 29.82
N ARG A 938 1.39 -35.17 30.55
CA ARG A 938 2.83 -34.92 30.79
C ARG A 938 3.19 -35.00 32.27
N VAL A 939 2.42 -34.36 33.16
CA VAL A 939 2.73 -34.29 34.60
C VAL A 939 2.38 -35.58 35.33
N ILE A 940 1.25 -36.22 35.03
CA ILE A 940 0.85 -37.45 35.72
C ILE A 940 1.84 -38.61 35.46
N PRO A 941 2.30 -38.88 34.21
CA PRO A 941 3.33 -39.90 33.98
C PRO A 941 4.63 -39.60 34.73
N PHE A 942 5.06 -38.33 34.75
CA PHE A 942 6.23 -37.90 35.51
C PHE A 942 6.06 -38.12 37.02
N MET A 943 4.89 -37.76 37.56
CA MET A 943 4.56 -38.03 38.97
C MET A 943 4.54 -39.51 39.30
N GLN A 944 4.10 -40.38 38.37
CA GLN A 944 4.07 -41.83 38.59
C GLN A 944 5.47 -42.42 38.68
N THR A 945 6.41 -41.97 37.84
CA THR A 945 7.80 -42.42 37.91
C THR A 945 8.47 -41.98 39.22
N GLU A 946 8.30 -40.71 39.59
CA GLU A 946 8.99 -40.13 40.76
C GLU A 946 8.26 -40.35 42.09
N PHE A 947 7.12 -41.05 42.09
CA PHE A 947 6.34 -41.33 43.30
C PHE A 947 7.11 -42.22 44.27
N ASP A 948 7.74 -43.25 43.73
CA ASP A 948 8.50 -44.25 44.50
C ASP A 948 9.91 -43.75 44.88
N ASP A 949 10.39 -42.67 44.23
CA ASP A 949 11.73 -42.07 44.41
C ASP A 949 11.79 -40.98 45.50
N GLY A 950 10.82 -40.96 46.42
CA GLY A 950 10.86 -40.12 47.64
C GLY A 950 10.24 -38.72 47.52
N HIS A 951 9.49 -38.44 46.45
CA HIS A 951 8.80 -37.15 46.25
C HIS A 951 7.30 -37.16 46.60
N GLU A 952 6.80 -38.22 47.25
CA GLU A 952 5.38 -38.44 47.62
C GLU A 952 4.69 -37.19 48.20
N GLN A 953 5.29 -36.56 49.22
CA GLN A 953 4.66 -35.43 49.92
C GLN A 953 4.49 -34.20 49.00
N ARG A 954 5.42 -33.96 48.07
CA ARG A 954 5.31 -32.87 47.09
C ARG A 954 4.17 -33.15 46.11
N ILE A 955 4.08 -34.38 45.62
CA ILE A 955 3.03 -34.83 44.71
C ILE A 955 1.64 -34.69 45.36
N ILE A 956 1.49 -35.17 46.59
CA ILE A 956 0.22 -35.06 47.35
C ILE A 956 -0.21 -33.59 47.49
N ASN A 957 0.72 -32.69 47.79
CA ASN A 957 0.43 -31.27 47.94
C ASN A 957 -0.03 -30.63 46.62
N ILE A 958 0.65 -30.93 45.50
CA ILE A 958 0.27 -30.43 44.17
C ILE A 958 -1.13 -30.92 43.79
N ILE A 959 -1.43 -32.21 44.02
CA ILE A 959 -2.75 -32.79 43.74
C ILE A 959 -3.83 -32.11 44.61
N LYS A 960 -3.57 -31.89 45.90
CA LYS A 960 -4.51 -31.19 46.79
C LYS A 960 -4.78 -29.76 46.34
N SER A 961 -3.78 -29.03 45.88
CA SER A 961 -3.96 -27.69 45.31
C SER A 961 -4.76 -27.75 44.01
N LEU A 962 -4.46 -28.69 43.11
CA LEU A 962 -5.18 -28.87 41.84
C LEU A 962 -6.66 -29.22 42.08
N GLN A 963 -6.97 -30.03 43.09
CA GLN A 963 -8.34 -30.40 43.47
C GLN A 963 -9.22 -29.19 43.81
N LYS A 964 -8.64 -28.10 44.32
CA LYS A 964 -9.41 -26.87 44.58
C LYS A 964 -9.87 -26.25 43.26
N SER A 965 -8.98 -26.14 42.29
CA SER A 965 -9.26 -25.59 40.96
C SER A 965 -10.26 -26.45 40.17
N THR A 966 -10.15 -27.78 40.23
CA THR A 966 -11.11 -28.70 39.56
C THR A 966 -12.51 -28.64 40.15
N ARG A 967 -12.64 -28.45 41.48
CA ARG A 967 -13.95 -28.20 42.13
C ARG A 967 -14.58 -26.89 41.65
N ILE A 968 -13.79 -25.83 41.50
CA ILE A 968 -14.29 -24.54 40.96
C ILE A 968 -14.77 -24.73 39.52
N MET A 969 -14.03 -25.46 38.68
CA MET A 969 -14.47 -25.78 37.31
C MET A 969 -15.80 -26.53 37.28
N ASN A 970 -16.01 -27.52 38.15
CA ASN A 970 -17.28 -28.23 38.29
C ASN A 970 -18.43 -27.27 38.67
N ASN A 971 -18.16 -26.32 39.57
CA ASN A 971 -19.14 -25.29 39.93
C ASN A 971 -19.45 -24.35 38.76
N VAL A 972 -18.48 -23.99 37.93
CA VAL A 972 -18.67 -23.20 36.71
C VAL A 972 -19.53 -23.95 35.69
N ILE A 973 -19.30 -25.25 35.49
CA ILE A 973 -20.14 -26.11 34.63
C ILE A 973 -21.59 -26.12 35.14
N ALA A 974 -21.79 -26.32 36.45
CA ALA A 974 -23.11 -26.29 37.06
C ALA A 974 -23.78 -24.91 36.93
N HIS A 975 -23.02 -23.82 37.10
CA HIS A 975 -23.49 -22.45 36.91
C HIS A 975 -23.95 -22.20 35.46
N GLY A 976 -23.15 -22.58 34.45
CA GLY A 976 -23.50 -22.42 33.04
C GLY A 976 -24.81 -23.13 32.67
N ARG A 977 -25.05 -24.32 33.22
CA ARG A 977 -26.33 -25.04 33.06
C ARG A 977 -27.50 -24.31 33.72
N ARG A 978 -27.33 -23.81 34.95
CA ARG A 978 -28.37 -23.07 35.68
C ARG A 978 -28.78 -21.78 34.97
N VAL A 979 -27.81 -21.02 34.45
CA VAL A 979 -28.03 -19.74 33.77
C VAL A 979 -28.41 -19.92 32.29
N LYS A 980 -28.39 -21.16 31.77
CA LYS A 980 -28.67 -21.50 30.37
C LYS A 980 -27.76 -20.76 29.38
N ASP A 981 -26.48 -20.61 29.73
CA ASP A 981 -25.50 -19.98 28.84
C ASP A 981 -25.06 -20.95 27.73
N PRO A 982 -25.39 -20.68 26.45
CA PRO A 982 -25.11 -21.60 25.35
C PRO A 982 -23.60 -21.82 25.14
N THR A 983 -22.77 -20.82 25.46
CA THR A 983 -21.31 -20.90 25.23
C THR A 983 -20.64 -21.81 26.25
N LEU A 984 -21.04 -21.72 27.53
CA LEU A 984 -20.53 -22.58 28.60
C LEU A 984 -21.07 -24.02 28.48
N ILE A 985 -22.35 -24.18 28.11
CA ILE A 985 -22.96 -25.51 27.91
C ILE A 985 -22.24 -26.28 26.81
N ARG A 986 -21.82 -25.61 25.73
CA ARG A 986 -21.08 -26.25 24.63
C ARG A 986 -19.70 -26.76 25.04
N GLU A 987 -18.99 -26.04 25.92
CA GLU A 987 -17.64 -26.43 26.36
C GLU A 987 -17.66 -27.44 27.52
N SER A 988 -18.76 -27.48 28.28
CA SER A 988 -18.92 -28.33 29.48
C SER A 988 -18.61 -29.82 29.28
N PRO A 989 -19.02 -30.51 28.18
CA PRO A 989 -18.71 -31.93 28.00
C PRO A 989 -17.21 -32.21 27.88
N LYS A 990 -16.45 -31.33 27.21
CA LYS A 990 -15.01 -31.48 27.06
C LYS A 990 -14.29 -31.31 28.40
N ALA A 991 -14.68 -30.29 29.16
CA ALA A 991 -14.16 -30.05 30.50
C ALA A 991 -14.46 -31.23 31.44
N LYS A 992 -15.70 -31.74 31.43
CA LYS A 992 -16.11 -32.88 32.27
C LYS A 992 -15.28 -34.14 31.96
N LYS A 993 -15.01 -34.42 30.69
CA LYS A 993 -14.17 -35.56 30.26
C LYS A 993 -12.72 -35.47 30.77
N GLN A 994 -12.18 -34.27 30.99
CA GLN A 994 -10.82 -34.13 31.55
C GLN A 994 -10.80 -34.11 33.09
N LEU A 995 -11.96 -33.91 33.73
CA LEU A 995 -12.11 -33.90 35.18
C LEU A 995 -12.42 -35.29 35.74
N GLU A 996 -13.19 -36.08 34.98
CA GLU A 996 -13.36 -37.52 35.14
C GLU A 996 -12.08 -38.24 34.75
#